data_AF-A0A940FQZ5-F1
#
_entry.id   AF-A0A940FQZ5-F1
#
_cell.length_a   1.000
_cell.length_b   1.000
_cell.length_c   1.000
_cell.angle_alpha   90.00
_cell.angle_beta   90.00
_cell.angle_gamma   90.00
#
_symmetry.space_group_name_H-M   'P 1'
#
loop_
_entity.id
_entity.type
_entity.pdbx_description
1 polymer ?
#
loop_
_entity_poly.entity_id
_entity_poly.type
_entity_poly.pdbx_seq_one_letter_code
_entity_poly.pdbx_strand_id
1 'polypeptide(L)'
;MSLPFRGHRIVLFSFLLINCPRVFAQKEFSQWLFGTYNGIDFRSGSPVAITNPSFWMFDYQGVATVCNWNGDLLFYSDGNIVYDRQHHQMPNGNGLFGNLYASQAVITVRAMHDTTLYYLFTVDHGGGTNPMAYSIVDMKANGGLGDVTAKNITLLSNPTEKLCAVKHCNGRDVWVIAHEWQSDAYYAYLVTPDGVSTTPVISHSGRLAEPDGWGYGNKIGCMKASPDGKKIATAFQHSGTDLSDFDNSTGIVSNSIAIPTVDNFWSLTFGVEFSPNSRLLYTTYQLNSTNTSRVYQFDVLAGSPGAISASRTKVAEQNFFGYVSTLQTGPDKKIYVANYGTKRVSIIHQPDVPGMACNYEWEGLQLIGDRSSHGFPSFIETKFDPEPIINTSVVCPLQKISFEYANKPDYILSVKWIFDDPASGIADTAYDINPVHEFTSEGTYHIRLIRFFKCTTDTIEKDINVKKLMVDLGNDTSVCSNTEYLLEPLVSANVDYLWQDGSTDKTLTANSSGLYWLQVSDPVTGCNARDSLTLDILAQPDFTLGPDQATCEKEIQFDISTAATSYLWNTGSNNNSISISNSGLYWLQVNNGKCFHRDSVELTFNALSVNIGADTTICENETLMLDAGNQLLDYTWQDGSKNNSFAVNARGLYIVTVSNGTCTAKDSVQVNYIKKPVFNLGEDKMFCNGDIITLGNQLDNIYSYLWEDGSTSAKRTVNKPGTFRLTASNECGSFTDEVVVLPGGCKLAIPNAFTPDGDGKNDVFKISKTYGLSSFYMQVFNRWGHKIFESRDQSQGWNGTLAGKNCDVGSYAYIISYRIDDGTPVTLKGTVTLIR
;
A
#
# COMPACT_ATOMS: atom_id res chain seq x y z
N MET A 1 63.53 34.55 30.50
CA MET A 1 63.70 33.32 31.28
C MET A 1 62.32 32.88 31.76
N SER A 2 61.60 32.09 30.97
CA SER A 2 60.39 31.34 31.38
C SER A 2 59.92 30.44 30.24
N LEU A 3 59.56 29.22 30.62
CA LEU A 3 59.36 27.99 29.85
C LEU A 3 58.07 27.95 28.99
N PRO A 4 57.94 26.96 28.07
CA PRO A 4 56.84 26.90 27.11
C PRO A 4 55.57 26.24 27.69
N PHE A 5 54.41 26.72 27.22
CA PHE A 5 53.09 26.14 27.45
C PHE A 5 52.98 24.76 26.78
N ARG A 6 52.73 23.72 27.58
CA ARG A 6 52.35 22.37 27.11
C ARG A 6 50.84 22.22 27.29
N GLY A 7 50.13 22.12 26.16
CA GLY A 7 48.69 21.88 26.13
C GLY A 7 48.32 20.57 26.82
N HIS A 8 47.43 20.63 27.80
CA HIS A 8 46.84 19.47 28.43
C HIS A 8 45.68 18.98 27.56
N ARG A 9 45.81 17.75 27.04
CA ARG A 9 44.68 16.99 26.50
C ARG A 9 43.84 16.50 27.68
N ILE A 10 42.61 17.00 27.77
CA ILE A 10 41.58 16.44 28.66
C ILE A 10 41.12 15.13 28.03
N VAL A 11 41.49 14.00 28.64
CA VAL A 11 40.91 12.69 28.35
C VAL A 11 39.69 12.56 29.26
N LEU A 12 38.49 12.75 28.71
CA LEU A 12 37.25 12.36 29.37
C LEU A 12 37.21 10.83 29.43
N PHE A 13 37.50 10.26 30.60
CA PHE A 13 37.08 8.90 30.91
C PHE A 13 35.56 8.93 31.12
N SER A 14 34.81 8.57 30.08
CA SER A 14 33.40 8.25 30.22
C SER A 14 33.33 6.93 30.99
N PHE A 15 32.99 7.01 32.28
CA PHE A 15 32.57 5.85 33.06
C PHE A 15 31.27 5.36 32.42
N LEU A 16 31.38 4.33 31.57
CA LEU A 16 30.24 3.50 31.22
C LEU A 16 29.75 2.89 32.55
N LEU A 17 28.67 3.43 33.10
CA LEU A 17 27.86 2.76 34.11
C LEU A 17 27.32 1.50 33.46
N ILE A 18 28.09 0.42 33.56
CA ILE A 18 27.59 -0.93 33.35
C ILE A 18 26.54 -1.12 34.43
N ASN A 19 25.26 -0.96 34.05
CA ASN A 19 24.13 -1.44 34.83
C ASN A 19 24.29 -2.96 34.89
N CYS A 20 25.04 -3.43 35.89
CA CYS A 20 25.07 -4.83 36.25
C CYS A 20 23.66 -5.13 36.78
N PRO A 21 22.84 -5.97 36.11
CA PRO A 21 21.58 -6.37 36.68
C PRO A 21 21.87 -7.00 38.04
N ARG A 22 21.25 -6.47 39.10
CA ARG A 22 21.31 -7.05 40.43
C ARG A 22 20.66 -8.43 40.34
N VAL A 23 21.48 -9.47 40.38
CA VAL A 23 20.99 -10.84 40.41
C VAL A 23 20.34 -11.06 41.77
N PHE A 24 19.01 -11.21 41.79
CA PHE A 24 18.27 -11.47 43.02
C PHE A 24 18.45 -12.93 43.43
N ALA A 25 18.85 -13.15 44.69
CA ALA A 25 18.77 -14.47 45.33
C ALA A 25 17.31 -14.95 45.38
N GLN A 26 17.10 -16.27 45.46
CA GLN A 26 15.77 -16.88 45.60
C GLN A 26 15.02 -16.27 46.77
N LYS A 27 13.82 -15.75 46.48
CA LYS A 27 13.04 -15.03 47.48
C LYS A 27 12.04 -15.90 48.25
N GLU A 28 12.06 -17.22 48.06
CA GLU A 28 11.13 -18.17 48.70
C GLU A 28 11.20 -18.17 50.25
N PHE A 29 12.34 -17.74 50.80
CA PHE A 29 12.57 -17.56 52.24
C PHE A 29 12.67 -16.09 52.65
N SER A 30 12.18 -15.16 51.82
CA SER A 30 12.34 -13.72 52.02
C SER A 30 11.36 -13.11 53.02
N GLN A 31 10.36 -13.85 53.48
CA GLN A 31 9.53 -13.41 54.60
C GLN A 31 9.52 -14.47 55.67
N TRP A 32 9.75 -14.04 56.91
CA TRP A 32 9.69 -14.88 58.09
C TRP A 32 8.53 -14.40 58.93
N LEU A 33 7.46 -15.18 59.02
CA LEU A 33 6.34 -14.91 59.91
C LEU A 33 6.47 -15.80 61.14
N PHE A 34 6.53 -15.19 62.32
CA PHE A 34 6.72 -15.88 63.60
C PHE A 34 6.26 -14.97 64.74
N GLY A 35 6.04 -15.52 65.92
CA GLY A 35 5.46 -14.84 67.07
C GLY A 35 4.05 -14.29 66.83
N THR A 36 3.45 -13.81 67.92
CA THR A 36 2.21 -13.04 67.86
C THR A 36 2.49 -11.69 67.18
N TYR A 37 2.09 -11.57 65.90
CA TYR A 37 2.24 -10.36 65.07
C TYR A 37 3.69 -9.96 64.75
N ASN A 38 4.65 -10.89 64.67
CA ASN A 38 6.01 -10.54 64.23
C ASN A 38 6.38 -11.11 62.87
N GLY A 39 7.30 -10.42 62.19
CA GLY A 39 7.94 -10.98 61.03
C GLY A 39 9.08 -10.11 60.51
N ILE A 40 9.91 -10.71 59.67
CA ILE A 40 11.07 -10.08 59.02
C ILE A 40 10.94 -10.27 57.51
N ASP A 41 11.09 -9.20 56.75
CA ASP A 41 11.11 -9.18 55.29
C ASP A 41 12.52 -8.84 54.79
N PHE A 42 13.02 -9.67 53.87
CA PHE A 42 14.35 -9.59 53.27
C PHE A 42 14.32 -9.13 51.81
N ARG A 43 13.13 -8.92 51.21
CA ARG A 43 12.98 -8.63 49.77
C ARG A 43 13.70 -7.37 49.32
N SER A 44 13.92 -6.42 50.23
CA SER A 44 14.65 -5.17 49.97
C SER A 44 16.17 -5.35 49.83
N GLY A 45 16.70 -6.53 50.18
CA GLY A 45 18.13 -6.81 50.31
C GLY A 45 18.68 -6.54 51.71
N SER A 46 17.90 -5.90 52.58
CA SER A 46 18.18 -5.74 54.01
C SER A 46 16.99 -6.24 54.84
N PRO A 47 17.22 -6.82 56.03
CA PRO A 47 16.15 -7.26 56.90
C PRO A 47 15.36 -6.06 57.43
N VAL A 48 14.05 -6.06 57.24
CA VAL A 48 13.14 -5.08 57.81
C VAL A 48 12.00 -5.79 58.54
N ALA A 49 11.58 -5.27 59.69
CA ALA A 49 10.42 -5.84 60.36
C ALA A 49 9.14 -5.54 59.58
N ILE A 50 8.23 -6.51 59.49
CA ILE A 50 6.95 -6.37 58.82
C ILE A 50 6.05 -5.46 59.66
N THR A 51 5.51 -4.39 59.04
CA THR A 51 4.65 -3.39 59.68
C THR A 51 3.17 -3.71 59.46
N ASN A 52 2.32 -3.44 60.46
CA ASN A 52 0.87 -3.71 60.43
C ASN A 52 0.49 -5.12 59.95
N PRO A 53 0.96 -6.17 60.63
CA PRO A 53 0.62 -7.54 60.25
C PRO A 53 -0.89 -7.73 60.37
N SER A 54 -1.53 -8.01 59.23
CA SER A 54 -2.95 -8.38 59.18
C SER A 54 -3.15 -9.87 59.50
N PHE A 55 -2.07 -10.58 59.85
CA PHE A 55 -2.09 -11.97 60.28
C PHE A 55 -2.14 -12.10 61.81
N TRP A 56 -2.83 -13.11 62.28
CA TRP A 56 -2.74 -13.59 63.66
C TRP A 56 -2.22 -15.02 63.64
N MET A 57 -1.14 -15.27 64.37
CA MET A 57 -0.60 -16.60 64.62
C MET A 57 -0.29 -16.71 66.10
N PHE A 58 -0.67 -17.83 66.70
CA PHE A 58 -0.34 -18.12 68.10
C PHE A 58 0.77 -19.17 68.12
N ASP A 59 2.01 -18.72 68.03
CA ASP A 59 3.17 -19.59 68.11
C ASP A 59 4.01 -19.28 69.35
N TYR A 60 4.47 -20.35 69.99
CA TYR A 60 5.42 -20.26 71.07
C TYR A 60 6.84 -20.51 70.55
N GLN A 61 7.03 -21.48 69.65
CA GLN A 61 8.36 -21.85 69.10
C GLN A 61 8.36 -22.10 67.57
N GLY A 62 8.03 -23.31 67.09
CA GLY A 62 8.24 -23.70 65.69
C GLY A 62 7.11 -23.31 64.73
N VAL A 63 7.46 -22.72 63.59
CA VAL A 63 6.53 -22.32 62.53
C VAL A 63 7.11 -22.59 61.14
N ALA A 64 6.32 -22.45 60.09
CA ALA A 64 6.77 -22.47 58.71
C ALA A 64 6.20 -21.28 57.93
N THR A 65 7.00 -20.67 57.07
CA THR A 65 6.57 -19.61 56.14
C THR A 65 7.00 -20.01 54.74
N VAL A 66 6.12 -19.83 53.76
CA VAL A 66 6.41 -20.17 52.36
C VAL A 66 6.13 -18.96 51.48
N CYS A 67 7.12 -18.53 50.71
CA CYS A 67 6.96 -17.51 49.67
C CYS A 67 7.15 -18.11 48.28
N ASN A 68 6.64 -17.41 47.27
CA ASN A 68 6.96 -17.69 45.88
C ASN A 68 8.36 -17.15 45.51
N TRP A 69 8.73 -17.35 44.24
CA TRP A 69 9.98 -16.92 43.63
C TRP A 69 10.25 -15.41 43.69
N ASN A 70 9.19 -14.60 43.73
CA ASN A 70 9.28 -13.15 43.85
C ASN A 70 9.38 -12.67 45.32
N GLY A 71 9.22 -13.60 46.27
CA GLY A 71 9.21 -13.34 47.70
C GLY A 71 7.85 -13.01 48.27
N ASP A 72 6.79 -13.15 47.48
CA ASP A 72 5.44 -12.93 47.97
C ASP A 72 4.97 -14.13 48.78
N LEU A 73 4.34 -13.87 49.91
CA LEU A 73 3.78 -14.89 50.78
C LEU A 73 2.78 -15.76 50.01
N LEU A 74 2.92 -17.08 50.13
CA LEU A 74 1.95 -18.06 49.66
C LEU A 74 1.08 -18.55 50.82
N PHE A 75 1.73 -19.03 51.88
CA PHE A 75 1.07 -19.51 53.09
C PHE A 75 2.06 -19.61 54.26
N TYR A 76 1.53 -19.83 55.45
CA TYR A 76 2.31 -20.10 56.66
C TYR A 76 1.55 -21.05 57.60
N SER A 77 2.25 -21.65 58.56
CA SER A 77 1.65 -22.60 59.51
C SER A 77 2.35 -22.57 60.86
N ASP A 78 1.57 -22.75 61.93
CA ASP A 78 2.05 -23.00 63.30
C ASP A 78 2.17 -24.50 63.63
N GLY A 79 1.96 -25.36 62.63
CA GLY A 79 1.95 -26.82 62.75
C GLY A 79 0.60 -27.43 63.11
N ASN A 80 -0.36 -26.65 63.63
CA ASN A 80 -1.74 -27.09 63.84
C ASN A 80 -2.68 -26.57 62.74
N ILE A 81 -2.45 -25.32 62.34
CA ILE A 81 -3.26 -24.57 61.38
C ILE A 81 -2.39 -24.09 60.20
N VAL A 82 -2.93 -24.14 58.99
CA VAL A 82 -2.36 -23.57 57.76
C VAL A 82 -3.18 -22.37 57.34
N TYR A 83 -2.49 -21.24 57.16
CA TYR A 83 -3.08 -19.97 56.76
C TYR A 83 -2.60 -19.56 55.36
N ASP A 84 -3.51 -19.06 54.54
CA ASP A 84 -3.18 -18.52 53.23
C ASP A 84 -2.50 -17.15 53.29
N ARG A 85 -2.10 -16.64 52.12
CA ARG A 85 -1.50 -15.31 51.96
C ARG A 85 -2.40 -14.14 52.35
N GLN A 86 -3.72 -14.35 52.47
CA GLN A 86 -4.68 -13.37 52.97
C GLN A 86 -4.90 -13.51 54.48
N HIS A 87 -4.17 -14.42 55.12
CA HIS A 87 -4.22 -14.72 56.55
C HIS A 87 -5.52 -15.38 57.00
N HIS A 88 -6.27 -15.96 56.06
CA HIS A 88 -7.40 -16.82 56.37
C HIS A 88 -6.92 -18.26 56.54
N GLN A 89 -7.58 -19.01 57.41
CA GLN A 89 -7.34 -20.44 57.51
C GLN A 89 -7.69 -21.10 56.16
N MET A 90 -6.77 -21.91 55.62
CA MET A 90 -7.06 -22.70 54.42
C MET A 90 -8.20 -23.70 54.69
N PRO A 91 -9.00 -24.05 53.66
CA PRO A 91 -9.93 -25.16 53.77
C PRO A 91 -9.19 -26.43 54.22
N ASN A 92 -9.84 -27.21 55.08
CA ASN A 92 -9.28 -28.40 55.76
C ASN A 92 -7.95 -28.20 56.53
N GLY A 93 -7.43 -26.97 56.61
CA GLY A 93 -6.10 -26.66 57.13
C GLY A 93 -6.01 -26.50 58.64
N ASN A 94 -6.93 -27.07 59.42
CA ASN A 94 -6.87 -27.08 60.89
C ASN A 94 -6.86 -28.54 61.41
N GLY A 95 -6.35 -28.73 62.63
CA GLY A 95 -6.24 -30.03 63.28
C GLY A 95 -5.09 -30.86 62.74
N LEU A 96 -4.02 -30.20 62.27
CA LEU A 96 -2.76 -30.88 61.96
C LEU A 96 -2.11 -31.35 63.28
N PHE A 97 -1.32 -32.42 63.21
CA PHE A 97 -0.68 -33.02 64.40
C PHE A 97 0.46 -32.22 65.03
N GLY A 98 0.84 -31.09 64.43
CA GLY A 98 1.86 -30.21 64.99
C GLY A 98 1.35 -29.42 66.19
N ASN A 99 2.29 -28.96 67.01
CA ASN A 99 2.00 -28.24 68.23
C ASN A 99 2.90 -27.03 68.39
N LEU A 100 2.30 -25.87 68.66
CA LEU A 100 2.98 -24.58 68.81
C LEU A 100 4.06 -24.54 69.90
N TYR A 101 4.05 -25.47 70.86
CA TYR A 101 5.08 -25.61 71.89
C TYR A 101 6.30 -26.43 71.46
N ALA A 102 6.25 -27.13 70.33
CA ALA A 102 7.38 -27.90 69.82
C ALA A 102 8.46 -26.97 69.23
N SER A 103 9.73 -27.25 69.56
CA SER A 103 10.91 -26.54 69.06
C SER A 103 10.89 -26.35 67.53
N GLN A 104 10.48 -27.38 66.78
CA GLN A 104 10.36 -27.36 65.31
C GLN A 104 9.04 -28.01 64.86
N ALA A 105 7.91 -27.44 65.31
CA ALA A 105 6.56 -27.97 65.13
C ALA A 105 6.18 -28.33 63.69
N VAL A 106 6.71 -27.62 62.70
CA VAL A 106 6.42 -27.83 61.28
C VAL A 106 7.61 -27.47 60.42
N ILE A 107 7.88 -28.28 59.39
CA ILE A 107 8.77 -27.94 58.28
C ILE A 107 8.06 -28.24 56.95
N THR A 108 8.31 -27.39 55.96
CA THR A 108 7.68 -27.53 54.65
C THR A 108 8.69 -27.96 53.59
N VAL A 109 8.31 -28.92 52.76
CA VAL A 109 9.05 -29.37 51.58
C VAL A 109 8.17 -29.19 50.35
N ARG A 110 8.62 -28.40 49.37
CA ARG A 110 7.91 -28.25 48.10
C ARG A 110 8.07 -29.50 47.24
N ALA A 111 7.00 -29.94 46.57
CA ALA A 111 7.07 -31.00 45.58
C ALA A 111 7.88 -30.54 44.35
N MET A 112 8.75 -31.42 43.85
CA MET A 112 9.64 -31.05 42.73
C MET A 112 8.98 -31.17 41.36
N HIS A 113 7.96 -32.01 41.22
CA HIS A 113 7.21 -32.19 39.96
C HIS A 113 6.11 -31.13 39.78
N ASP A 114 5.74 -30.42 40.86
CA ASP A 114 4.67 -29.44 40.84
C ASP A 114 4.94 -28.33 41.85
N THR A 115 5.29 -27.14 41.34
CA THR A 115 5.69 -25.98 42.15
C THR A 115 4.54 -25.41 43.00
N THR A 116 3.31 -25.88 42.80
CA THR A 116 2.15 -25.51 43.60
C THR A 116 1.88 -26.46 44.76
N LEU A 117 2.57 -27.59 44.85
CA LEU A 117 2.33 -28.65 45.82
C LEU A 117 3.38 -28.63 46.94
N TYR A 118 2.95 -28.76 48.20
CA TYR A 118 3.82 -28.71 49.38
C TYR A 118 3.45 -29.81 50.38
N TYR A 119 4.48 -30.46 50.92
CA TYR A 119 4.38 -31.42 52.02
C TYR A 119 4.76 -30.73 53.33
N LEU A 120 3.83 -30.69 54.28
CA LEU A 120 4.02 -30.10 55.61
C LEU A 120 4.24 -31.24 56.60
N PHE A 121 5.45 -31.39 57.12
CA PHE A 121 5.78 -32.38 58.14
C PHE A 121 5.62 -31.74 59.51
N THR A 122 4.85 -32.38 60.38
CA THR A 122 4.51 -31.84 61.69
C THR A 122 4.90 -32.79 62.81
N VAL A 123 5.28 -32.23 63.95
CA VAL A 123 5.60 -32.96 65.18
C VAL A 123 4.92 -32.29 66.37
N ASP A 124 4.52 -33.11 67.35
CA ASP A 124 3.98 -32.63 68.61
C ASP A 124 5.11 -32.10 69.52
N HIS A 125 4.71 -31.38 70.58
CA HIS A 125 5.62 -30.97 71.64
C HIS A 125 6.06 -32.20 72.46
N GLY A 126 7.18 -32.06 73.16
CA GLY A 126 7.75 -33.12 73.95
C GLY A 126 6.78 -33.59 75.03
N GLY A 127 6.19 -34.78 74.88
CA GLY A 127 5.21 -35.35 75.81
C GLY A 127 3.76 -35.32 75.32
N GLY A 128 3.52 -34.77 74.12
CA GLY A 128 2.27 -34.95 73.40
C GLY A 128 2.08 -36.39 72.91
N THR A 129 0.86 -36.69 72.46
CA THR A 129 0.46 -38.04 72.03
C THR A 129 0.38 -38.17 70.51
N ASN A 130 0.52 -37.07 69.76
CA ASN A 130 0.39 -37.14 68.32
C ASN A 130 1.68 -37.68 67.69
N PRO A 131 1.59 -38.54 66.66
CA PRO A 131 2.74 -38.98 65.92
C PRO A 131 3.26 -37.86 65.01
N MET A 132 4.49 -38.01 64.52
CA MET A 132 4.95 -37.24 63.38
C MET A 132 4.14 -37.66 62.16
N ALA A 133 3.65 -36.68 61.42
CA ALA A 133 2.89 -36.91 60.21
C ALA A 133 3.23 -35.88 59.14
N TYR A 134 2.78 -36.10 57.91
CA TYR A 134 2.76 -35.07 56.89
C TYR A 134 1.35 -34.78 56.36
N SER A 135 1.18 -33.57 55.86
CA SER A 135 -0.03 -33.09 55.19
C SER A 135 0.35 -32.51 53.83
N ILE A 136 -0.61 -32.43 52.92
CA ILE A 136 -0.43 -31.96 51.55
C ILE A 136 -1.20 -30.66 51.36
N VAL A 137 -0.49 -29.59 51.01
CA VAL A 137 -1.05 -28.30 50.59
C VAL A 137 -0.94 -28.19 49.09
N ASP A 138 -2.05 -27.94 48.41
CA ASP A 138 -2.09 -27.66 46.98
C ASP A 138 -2.53 -26.21 46.72
N MET A 139 -1.60 -25.40 46.21
CA MET A 139 -1.83 -23.98 45.91
C MET A 139 -2.67 -23.75 44.65
N LYS A 140 -2.97 -24.77 43.83
CA LYS A 140 -3.93 -24.64 42.71
C LYS A 140 -5.38 -24.59 43.19
N ALA A 141 -5.65 -25.15 44.37
CA ALA A 141 -6.98 -25.19 44.95
C ALA A 141 -7.43 -23.80 45.45
N ASN A 142 -8.72 -23.68 45.77
CA ASN A 142 -9.34 -22.49 46.35
C ASN A 142 -8.99 -21.17 45.59
N GLY A 143 -9.00 -21.21 44.26
CA GLY A 143 -8.73 -20.03 43.42
C GLY A 143 -7.30 -19.46 43.54
N GLY A 144 -6.32 -20.29 43.87
CA GLY A 144 -4.93 -19.86 44.05
C GLY A 144 -4.59 -19.38 45.47
N LEU A 145 -5.49 -19.60 46.44
CA LEU A 145 -5.24 -19.36 47.87
C LEU A 145 -4.80 -20.63 48.60
N GLY A 146 -4.94 -21.81 47.99
CA GLY A 146 -4.51 -23.08 48.54
C GLY A 146 -5.54 -23.79 49.40
N ASP A 147 -5.38 -25.12 49.51
CA ASP A 147 -6.20 -26.04 50.30
C ASP A 147 -5.31 -27.16 50.86
N VAL A 148 -5.65 -27.71 52.03
CA VAL A 148 -5.03 -28.92 52.57
C VAL A 148 -5.78 -30.14 52.04
N THR A 149 -5.28 -30.76 50.99
CA THR A 149 -5.97 -31.84 50.25
C THR A 149 -5.87 -33.20 50.92
N ALA A 150 -4.82 -33.42 51.73
CA ALA A 150 -4.67 -34.56 52.62
C ALA A 150 -3.96 -34.12 53.90
N LYS A 151 -4.30 -34.69 55.05
CA LYS A 151 -3.66 -34.32 56.32
C LYS A 151 -3.39 -35.49 57.23
N ASN A 152 -2.38 -35.31 58.09
CA ASN A 152 -2.02 -36.22 59.17
C ASN A 152 -1.71 -37.66 58.70
N ILE A 153 -0.99 -37.80 57.58
CA ILE A 153 -0.47 -39.08 57.12
C ILE A 153 0.72 -39.45 58.01
N THR A 154 0.52 -40.40 58.91
CA THR A 154 1.47 -40.79 59.97
C THR A 154 2.76 -41.39 59.43
N LEU A 155 3.89 -41.01 60.04
CA LEU A 155 5.24 -41.50 59.73
C LEU A 155 5.94 -42.13 60.94
N LEU A 156 6.19 -41.35 62.00
CA LEU A 156 6.88 -41.80 63.23
C LEU A 156 5.92 -41.69 64.42
N SER A 157 5.73 -42.79 65.15
CA SER A 157 4.74 -42.86 66.24
C SER A 157 5.09 -42.02 67.47
N ASN A 158 6.37 -41.91 67.82
CA ASN A 158 6.83 -41.29 69.06
C ASN A 158 8.00 -40.32 68.79
N PRO A 159 7.75 -39.18 68.11
CA PRO A 159 8.80 -38.23 67.79
C PRO A 159 9.23 -37.40 69.02
N THR A 160 10.44 -36.86 68.94
CA THR A 160 10.83 -35.67 69.72
C THR A 160 10.44 -34.39 68.97
N GLU A 161 10.75 -33.21 69.52
CA GLU A 161 10.49 -31.92 68.86
C GLU A 161 11.48 -31.58 67.72
N LYS A 162 12.39 -32.51 67.41
CA LYS A 162 13.54 -32.30 66.52
C LYS A 162 13.15 -32.69 65.09
N LEU A 163 13.18 -31.71 64.20
CA LEU A 163 12.79 -31.89 62.81
C LEU A 163 13.67 -31.01 61.91
N CYS A 164 14.35 -31.61 60.95
CA CYS A 164 15.08 -30.85 59.92
C CYS A 164 14.90 -31.45 58.53
N ALA A 165 15.21 -30.68 57.50
CA ALA A 165 15.22 -31.17 56.13
C ALA A 165 16.48 -30.72 55.41
N VAL A 166 16.96 -31.55 54.49
CA VAL A 166 18.18 -31.28 53.70
C VAL A 166 18.08 -31.98 52.35
N LYS A 167 18.59 -31.37 51.28
CA LYS A 167 18.59 -32.01 49.97
C LYS A 167 19.41 -33.30 49.97
N HIS A 168 18.87 -34.30 49.29
CA HIS A 168 19.59 -35.47 48.85
C HIS A 168 20.77 -35.05 47.95
N CYS A 169 21.82 -35.86 47.88
CA CYS A 169 23.00 -35.60 47.02
C CYS A 169 22.69 -35.48 45.51
N ASN A 170 21.44 -35.76 45.13
CA ASN A 170 20.95 -35.70 43.77
C ASN A 170 20.39 -34.31 43.43
N GLY A 171 20.36 -33.39 44.40
CA GLY A 171 19.92 -31.99 44.25
C GLY A 171 18.42 -31.82 44.01
N ARG A 172 17.66 -32.91 43.93
CA ARG A 172 16.23 -32.94 43.63
C ARG A 172 15.42 -33.40 44.84
N ASP A 173 15.75 -34.56 45.37
CA ASP A 173 15.00 -35.18 46.46
C ASP A 173 15.40 -34.55 47.79
N VAL A 174 14.56 -34.69 48.80
CA VAL A 174 14.77 -34.07 50.12
C VAL A 174 14.66 -35.12 51.21
N TRP A 175 15.65 -35.17 52.08
CA TRP A 175 15.57 -35.92 53.33
C TRP A 175 14.86 -35.06 54.38
N VAL A 176 13.82 -35.61 54.99
CA VAL A 176 13.21 -35.07 56.21
C VAL A 176 13.59 -35.99 57.35
N ILE A 177 14.22 -35.42 58.38
CA ILE A 177 14.87 -36.16 59.44
C ILE A 177 14.22 -35.80 60.76
N ALA A 178 13.87 -36.82 61.54
CA ALA A 178 13.34 -36.69 62.89
C ALA A 178 14.13 -37.59 63.86
N HIS A 179 14.00 -37.31 65.16
CA HIS A 179 14.58 -38.14 66.21
C HIS A 179 13.47 -38.75 67.06
N GLU A 180 13.57 -40.05 67.34
CA GLU A 180 12.59 -40.79 68.14
C GLU A 180 12.80 -40.56 69.63
N TRP A 181 11.70 -40.49 70.39
CA TRP A 181 11.71 -40.36 71.83
C TRP A 181 11.96 -41.72 72.51
N GLN A 182 12.73 -41.74 73.61
CA GLN A 182 13.18 -42.96 74.31
C GLN A 182 14.03 -43.90 73.45
N SER A 183 14.74 -43.33 72.48
CA SER A 183 15.55 -44.03 71.48
C SER A 183 16.77 -43.17 71.15
N ASP A 184 17.78 -43.77 70.54
CA ASP A 184 18.94 -43.09 69.93
C ASP A 184 18.80 -42.98 68.40
N ALA A 185 17.61 -43.31 67.89
CA ALA A 185 17.34 -43.45 66.48
C ALA A 185 16.98 -42.13 65.79
N TYR A 186 17.69 -41.86 64.70
CA TYR A 186 17.28 -40.92 63.67
C TYR A 186 16.48 -41.63 62.58
N TYR A 187 15.40 -41.00 62.14
CA TYR A 187 14.53 -41.45 61.06
C TYR A 187 14.63 -40.48 59.90
N ALA A 188 15.17 -40.91 58.76
CA ALA A 188 15.26 -40.12 57.54
C ALA A 188 14.26 -40.61 56.48
N TYR A 189 13.26 -39.78 56.18
CA TYR A 189 12.26 -40.02 55.14
C TYR A 189 12.65 -39.29 53.85
N LEU A 190 12.56 -39.98 52.72
CA LEU A 190 12.88 -39.38 51.42
C LEU A 190 11.62 -38.82 50.76
N VAL A 191 11.68 -37.56 50.33
CA VAL A 191 10.68 -36.91 49.49
C VAL A 191 11.20 -36.87 48.06
N THR A 192 10.45 -37.46 47.14
CA THR A 192 10.79 -37.60 45.72
C THR A 192 9.70 -36.96 44.85
N PRO A 193 9.87 -36.88 43.52
CA PRO A 193 8.78 -36.52 42.61
C PRO A 193 7.53 -37.39 42.77
N ASP A 194 7.64 -38.64 43.21
CA ASP A 194 6.47 -39.51 43.42
C ASP A 194 5.78 -39.27 44.78
N GLY A 195 6.33 -38.37 45.60
CA GLY A 195 5.83 -38.01 46.91
C GLY A 195 6.73 -38.45 48.06
N VAL A 196 6.15 -38.54 49.26
CA VAL A 196 6.86 -38.91 50.50
C VAL A 196 6.95 -40.42 50.63
N SER A 197 8.18 -40.95 50.73
CA SER A 197 8.40 -42.34 51.13
C SER A 197 8.01 -42.51 52.60
N THR A 198 7.08 -43.41 52.88
CA THR A 198 6.68 -43.75 54.26
C THR A 198 7.63 -44.74 54.93
N THR A 199 8.59 -45.30 54.19
CA THR A 199 9.65 -46.17 54.75
C THR A 199 10.91 -45.33 54.99
N PRO A 200 11.35 -45.16 56.25
CA PRO A 200 12.53 -44.38 56.59
C PRO A 200 13.81 -45.20 56.53
N VAL A 201 14.93 -44.49 56.39
CA VAL A 201 16.25 -45.00 56.76
C VAL A 201 16.44 -44.71 58.25
N ILE A 202 16.67 -45.76 59.04
CA ILE A 202 16.79 -45.68 60.51
C ILE A 202 18.26 -45.81 60.90
N SER A 203 18.75 -44.87 61.69
CA SER A 203 20.15 -44.84 62.15
C SER A 203 20.23 -44.74 63.67
N HIS A 204 20.72 -45.79 64.32
CA HIS A 204 21.01 -45.84 65.76
C HIS A 204 22.43 -45.33 66.01
N SER A 205 22.59 -44.02 66.01
CA SER A 205 23.89 -43.37 66.19
C SER A 205 23.85 -42.24 67.22
N GLY A 206 22.66 -41.69 67.54
CA GLY A 206 22.54 -40.53 68.40
C GLY A 206 22.75 -40.81 69.88
N ARG A 207 22.61 -39.77 70.70
CA ARG A 207 22.36 -39.91 72.12
C ARG A 207 20.94 -40.43 72.36
N LEU A 208 20.79 -41.23 73.41
CA LEU A 208 19.49 -41.65 73.93
C LEU A 208 18.66 -40.43 74.34
N ALA A 209 17.51 -40.25 73.68
CA ALA A 209 16.54 -39.24 74.05
C ALA A 209 15.70 -39.76 75.24
N GLU A 210 16.05 -39.42 76.48
CA GLU A 210 15.46 -40.00 77.68
C GLU A 210 14.85 -38.97 78.64
N PRO A 211 13.89 -39.39 79.49
CA PRO A 211 13.39 -38.57 80.58
C PRO A 211 14.52 -38.17 81.53
N ASP A 212 14.46 -36.94 82.03
CA ASP A 212 15.28 -36.51 83.15
C ASP A 212 14.53 -36.73 84.47
N GLY A 213 15.20 -36.48 85.60
CA GLY A 213 14.58 -36.56 86.93
C GLY A 213 13.43 -35.58 87.17
N TRP A 214 13.08 -34.72 86.21
CA TRP A 214 12.07 -33.67 86.30
C TRP A 214 10.89 -33.87 85.34
N GLY A 215 10.89 -34.94 84.53
CA GLY A 215 9.81 -35.30 83.61
C GLY A 215 9.81 -34.55 82.27
N TYR A 216 10.75 -33.64 82.04
CA TYR A 216 10.92 -32.91 80.78
C TYR A 216 11.92 -33.59 79.85
N GLY A 217 12.94 -34.24 80.38
CA GLY A 217 13.96 -34.96 79.61
C GLY A 217 14.66 -34.12 78.54
N ASN A 218 15.40 -34.79 77.67
CA ASN A 218 16.21 -34.14 76.64
C ASN A 218 15.52 -34.08 75.26
N LYS A 219 14.19 -34.27 75.21
CA LYS A 219 13.36 -34.20 73.97
C LYS A 219 13.29 -32.81 73.34
N ILE A 220 13.46 -31.76 74.14
CA ILE A 220 13.39 -30.36 73.70
C ILE A 220 14.71 -29.94 73.03
N GLY A 221 14.64 -29.03 72.07
CA GLY A 221 15.78 -28.46 71.34
C GLY A 221 15.70 -28.70 69.83
N CYS A 222 16.43 -27.88 69.08
CA CYS A 222 16.43 -27.91 67.61
C CYS A 222 17.40 -28.96 67.04
N MET A 223 17.09 -29.40 65.82
CA MET A 223 17.98 -30.17 64.97
C MET A 223 18.17 -29.46 63.64
N LYS A 224 19.39 -29.48 63.12
CA LYS A 224 19.77 -28.84 61.85
C LYS A 224 20.74 -29.72 61.08
N ALA A 225 20.56 -29.79 59.78
CA ALA A 225 21.59 -30.28 58.88
C ALA A 225 22.57 -29.15 58.53
N SER A 226 23.82 -29.47 58.23
CA SER A 226 24.74 -28.51 57.64
C SER A 226 24.33 -28.16 56.20
N PRO A 227 24.58 -26.92 55.72
CA PRO A 227 24.26 -26.51 54.36
C PRO A 227 24.83 -27.42 53.26
N ASP A 228 25.99 -28.04 53.47
CA ASP A 228 26.60 -29.02 52.56
C ASP A 228 25.96 -30.44 52.62
N GLY A 229 25.03 -30.64 53.55
CA GLY A 229 24.34 -31.90 53.79
C GLY A 229 25.24 -33.02 54.29
N LYS A 230 26.32 -32.70 55.01
CA LYS A 230 27.28 -33.69 55.54
C LYS A 230 27.23 -33.90 57.04
N LYS A 231 26.54 -33.04 57.78
CA LYS A 231 26.43 -33.14 59.24
C LYS A 231 25.02 -32.85 59.71
N ILE A 232 24.69 -33.39 60.88
CA ILE A 232 23.48 -33.05 61.64
C ILE A 232 23.92 -32.63 63.04
N ALA A 233 23.48 -31.44 63.46
CA ALA A 233 23.60 -30.98 64.83
C ALA A 233 22.23 -31.09 65.52
N THR A 234 22.22 -31.64 66.73
CA THR A 234 20.99 -31.90 67.49
C THR A 234 21.15 -31.39 68.91
N ALA A 235 20.41 -30.37 69.32
CA ALA A 235 20.37 -29.90 70.70
C ALA A 235 19.46 -30.79 71.54
N PHE A 236 20.03 -31.29 72.63
CA PHE A 236 19.35 -32.03 73.67
C PHE A 236 19.37 -31.19 74.94
N GLN A 237 18.21 -30.65 75.31
CA GLN A 237 18.10 -29.85 76.54
C GLN A 237 18.67 -30.63 77.74
N HIS A 238 19.40 -29.94 78.62
CA HIS A 238 20.17 -30.50 79.75
C HIS A 238 21.34 -31.44 79.39
N SER A 239 21.49 -31.89 78.14
CA SER A 239 22.49 -32.89 77.75
C SER A 239 23.57 -32.34 76.80
N GLY A 240 23.35 -31.19 76.16
CA GLY A 240 24.30 -30.56 75.24
C GLY A 240 23.87 -30.74 73.78
N THR A 241 24.85 -30.78 72.87
CA THR A 241 24.59 -30.91 71.43
C THR A 241 25.27 -32.15 70.88
N ASP A 242 24.55 -32.95 70.12
CA ASP A 242 25.18 -33.99 69.32
C ASP A 242 25.56 -33.42 67.94
N LEU A 243 26.73 -33.80 67.44
CA LEU A 243 27.17 -33.54 66.09
C LEU A 243 27.43 -34.88 65.40
N SER A 244 26.65 -35.19 64.38
CA SER A 244 26.70 -36.45 63.64
C SER A 244 27.13 -36.21 62.20
N ASP A 245 27.76 -37.21 61.59
CA ASP A 245 27.93 -37.25 60.14
C ASP A 245 26.61 -37.68 59.49
N PHE A 246 26.32 -37.10 58.33
CA PHE A 246 25.16 -37.44 57.52
C PHE A 246 25.56 -37.75 56.09
N ASP A 247 25.19 -38.93 55.62
CA ASP A 247 25.32 -39.28 54.21
C ASP A 247 24.03 -38.94 53.47
N ASN A 248 23.99 -37.75 52.88
CA ASN A 248 22.86 -37.30 52.08
C ASN A 248 22.58 -38.12 50.80
N SER A 249 23.38 -39.13 50.47
CA SER A 249 23.06 -40.10 49.41
C SER A 249 22.29 -41.32 49.89
N THR A 250 22.41 -41.67 51.17
CA THR A 250 21.79 -42.86 51.75
C THR A 250 20.80 -42.55 52.87
N GLY A 251 20.81 -41.32 53.40
CA GLY A 251 20.01 -40.94 54.56
C GLY A 251 20.58 -41.44 55.89
N ILE A 252 21.77 -42.03 55.90
CA ILE A 252 22.39 -42.60 57.10
C ILE A 252 22.98 -41.50 57.98
N VAL A 253 22.65 -41.52 59.26
CA VAL A 253 23.29 -40.74 60.34
C VAL A 253 24.31 -41.62 61.04
N SER A 254 25.54 -41.14 61.23
CA SER A 254 26.62 -41.93 61.82
C SER A 254 27.61 -41.08 62.62
N ASN A 255 28.53 -41.74 63.34
CA ASN A 255 29.65 -41.11 64.04
C ASN A 255 29.24 -39.94 64.95
N SER A 256 28.12 -40.07 65.67
CA SER A 256 27.63 -38.98 66.52
C SER A 256 28.58 -38.70 67.67
N ILE A 257 28.88 -37.42 67.85
CA ILE A 257 29.75 -36.89 68.88
C ILE A 257 28.94 -36.03 69.82
N ALA A 258 28.95 -36.37 71.11
CA ALA A 258 28.36 -35.55 72.16
C ALA A 258 29.27 -34.37 72.51
N ILE A 259 28.81 -33.14 72.27
CA ILE A 259 29.38 -31.89 72.76
C ILE A 259 28.67 -31.57 74.10
N PRO A 260 29.37 -31.65 75.24
CA PRO A 260 28.75 -31.49 76.56
C PRO A 260 28.33 -30.04 76.83
N THR A 261 27.40 -29.87 77.77
CA THR A 261 26.97 -28.55 78.25
C THR A 261 28.12 -27.77 78.90
N VAL A 262 27.98 -26.44 78.97
CA VAL A 262 29.09 -25.54 79.34
C VAL A 262 29.18 -25.29 80.84
N ASP A 263 28.16 -25.67 81.63
CA ASP A 263 28.01 -25.31 83.04
C ASP A 263 27.03 -26.24 83.80
N ASN A 264 27.42 -27.51 84.05
CA ASN A 264 26.65 -28.49 84.84
C ASN A 264 25.15 -28.64 84.43
N PHE A 265 24.33 -29.32 85.26
CA PHE A 265 22.93 -29.67 84.96
C PHE A 265 21.96 -28.48 84.75
N TRP A 266 22.36 -27.24 85.06
CA TRP A 266 21.50 -26.05 85.00
C TRP A 266 21.52 -25.32 83.65
N SER A 267 22.32 -25.80 82.70
CA SER A 267 22.45 -25.23 81.36
C SER A 267 21.48 -25.88 80.37
N LEU A 268 20.56 -25.09 79.83
CA LEU A 268 19.58 -25.50 78.82
C LEU A 268 20.12 -25.22 77.43
N THR A 269 20.65 -26.24 76.76
CA THR A 269 20.95 -26.17 75.31
C THR A 269 19.64 -26.17 74.53
N PHE A 270 19.51 -25.31 73.52
CA PHE A 270 18.25 -25.17 72.79
C PHE A 270 18.42 -25.06 71.28
N GLY A 271 18.96 -23.95 70.78
CA GLY A 271 19.13 -23.69 69.35
C GLY A 271 20.46 -24.20 68.83
N VAL A 272 20.46 -24.66 67.58
CA VAL A 272 21.66 -24.99 66.81
C VAL A 272 21.51 -24.39 65.41
N GLU A 273 22.61 -23.93 64.80
CA GLU A 273 22.64 -23.46 63.41
C GLU A 273 24.07 -23.53 62.88
N PHE A 274 24.26 -24.06 61.67
CA PHE A 274 25.55 -24.04 61.01
C PHE A 274 25.78 -22.70 60.30
N SER A 275 27.04 -22.29 60.21
CA SER A 275 27.45 -21.19 59.34
C SER A 275 27.17 -21.53 57.87
N PRO A 276 26.95 -20.54 56.99
CA PRO A 276 26.68 -20.76 55.56
C PRO A 276 27.69 -21.68 54.86
N ASN A 277 28.97 -21.65 55.26
CA ASN A 277 30.01 -22.52 54.72
C ASN A 277 30.12 -23.90 55.39
N SER A 278 29.19 -24.26 56.27
CA SER A 278 29.14 -25.54 57.03
C SER A 278 30.27 -25.80 58.03
N ARG A 279 31.23 -24.88 58.21
CA ARG A 279 32.40 -25.09 59.08
C ARG A 279 32.13 -24.79 60.56
N LEU A 280 31.36 -23.76 60.85
CA LEU A 280 31.15 -23.30 62.22
C LEU A 280 29.75 -23.71 62.67
N LEU A 281 29.64 -24.26 63.87
CA LEU A 281 28.37 -24.58 64.50
C LEU A 281 28.10 -23.58 65.63
N TYR A 282 26.96 -22.91 65.57
CA TYR A 282 26.47 -22.04 66.63
C TYR A 282 25.44 -22.78 67.48
N THR A 283 25.50 -22.57 68.79
CA THR A 283 24.59 -23.18 69.75
C THR A 283 24.21 -22.17 70.84
N THR A 284 22.97 -22.23 71.30
CA THR A 284 22.46 -21.35 72.37
C THR A 284 22.28 -22.12 73.67
N TYR A 285 22.59 -21.44 74.77
CA TYR A 285 22.46 -21.97 76.12
C TYR A 285 21.79 -20.95 77.03
N GLN A 286 20.92 -21.43 77.90
CA GLN A 286 20.39 -20.65 79.00
C GLN A 286 20.85 -21.22 80.35
N LEU A 287 21.23 -20.32 81.26
CA LEU A 287 21.48 -20.62 82.67
C LEU A 287 20.36 -20.04 83.54
N ASN A 288 19.48 -20.92 84.01
CA ASN A 288 18.32 -20.50 84.80
C ASN A 288 18.70 -19.93 86.18
N SER A 289 19.83 -20.35 86.75
CA SER A 289 20.29 -19.87 88.06
C SER A 289 20.65 -18.39 88.06
N THR A 290 21.05 -17.84 86.92
CA THR A 290 21.53 -16.45 86.78
C THR A 290 20.78 -15.63 85.74
N ASN A 291 19.78 -16.22 85.07
CA ASN A 291 19.12 -15.64 83.89
C ASN A 291 20.13 -15.18 82.82
N THR A 292 21.15 -16.02 82.58
CA THR A 292 22.22 -15.74 81.63
C THR A 292 22.05 -16.58 80.37
N SER A 293 21.95 -15.92 79.23
CA SER A 293 21.93 -16.52 77.91
C SER A 293 23.31 -16.43 77.26
N ARG A 294 23.74 -17.49 76.57
CA ARG A 294 25.05 -17.56 75.90
C ARG A 294 24.91 -18.12 74.49
N VAL A 295 25.74 -17.62 73.59
CA VAL A 295 25.94 -18.19 72.26
C VAL A 295 27.38 -18.67 72.14
N TYR A 296 27.55 -19.93 71.78
CA TYR A 296 28.85 -20.54 71.54
C TYR A 296 28.99 -20.96 70.09
N GLN A 297 30.22 -20.85 69.59
CA GLN A 297 30.64 -21.26 68.27
C GLN A 297 31.67 -22.39 68.38
N PHE A 298 31.59 -23.39 67.51
CA PHE A 298 32.49 -24.55 67.44
C PHE A 298 32.98 -24.74 66.01
N ASP A 299 34.26 -25.09 65.82
CA ASP A 299 34.82 -25.51 64.54
C ASP A 299 34.59 -27.01 64.36
N VAL A 300 33.63 -27.38 63.51
CA VAL A 300 33.24 -28.78 63.30
C VAL A 300 34.25 -29.56 62.45
N LEU A 301 35.26 -28.87 61.92
CA LEU A 301 36.34 -29.45 61.13
C LEU A 301 37.65 -29.58 61.93
N ALA A 302 37.63 -29.36 63.26
CA ALA A 302 38.80 -29.45 64.14
C ALA A 302 39.41 -30.87 64.27
N GLY A 303 38.88 -31.87 63.56
CA GLY A 303 39.52 -33.16 63.28
C GLY A 303 39.28 -34.29 64.29
N SER A 304 38.88 -33.99 65.53
CA SER A 304 38.49 -35.01 66.52
C SER A 304 37.38 -34.52 67.46
N PRO A 305 36.62 -35.42 68.11
CA PRO A 305 35.59 -35.04 69.09
C PRO A 305 36.08 -34.08 70.19
N GLY A 306 37.28 -34.36 70.74
CA GLY A 306 37.90 -33.51 71.76
C GLY A 306 38.33 -32.15 71.22
N ALA A 307 38.89 -32.11 70.00
CA ALA A 307 39.29 -30.86 69.36
C ALA A 307 38.10 -29.97 68.98
N ILE A 308 37.00 -30.56 68.50
CA ILE A 308 35.74 -29.86 68.24
C ILE A 308 35.22 -29.24 69.55
N SER A 309 35.15 -30.04 70.62
CA SER A 309 34.72 -29.53 71.94
C SER A 309 35.64 -28.44 72.49
N ALA A 310 36.95 -28.55 72.26
CA ALA A 310 37.95 -27.57 72.69
C ALA A 310 37.95 -26.28 71.85
N SER A 311 37.43 -26.32 70.61
CA SER A 311 37.30 -25.13 69.75
C SER A 311 36.24 -24.13 70.21
N ARG A 312 35.44 -24.51 71.23
CA ARG A 312 34.35 -23.73 71.78
C ARG A 312 34.76 -22.30 72.09
N THR A 313 34.12 -21.36 71.40
CA THR A 313 34.30 -19.93 71.62
C THR A 313 32.98 -19.29 72.02
N LYS A 314 32.95 -18.56 73.14
CA LYS A 314 31.78 -17.78 73.56
C LYS A 314 31.73 -16.51 72.73
N VAL A 315 30.73 -16.38 71.86
CA VAL A 315 30.58 -15.20 70.98
C VAL A 315 29.59 -14.18 71.54
N ALA A 316 28.73 -14.59 72.48
CA ALA A 316 27.83 -13.68 73.19
C ALA A 316 27.48 -14.20 74.59
N GLU A 317 27.22 -13.27 75.51
CA GLU A 317 26.65 -13.51 76.84
C GLU A 317 25.75 -12.34 77.22
N GLN A 318 24.53 -12.62 77.67
CA GLN A 318 23.52 -11.61 78.00
C GLN A 318 22.77 -11.98 79.27
N ASN A 319 22.57 -11.00 80.15
CA ASN A 319 21.84 -11.15 81.41
C ASN A 319 20.52 -10.37 81.31
N PHE A 320 19.41 -11.08 81.10
CA PHE A 320 18.10 -10.46 80.94
C PHE A 320 16.98 -11.45 81.32
N PHE A 321 15.78 -10.92 81.56
CA PHE A 321 14.62 -11.74 81.88
C PHE A 321 14.00 -12.29 80.58
N GLY A 322 14.57 -13.39 80.10
CA GLY A 322 14.21 -14.05 78.83
C GLY A 322 15.26 -15.08 78.40
N TYR A 323 15.21 -15.50 77.13
CA TYR A 323 16.09 -16.54 76.58
C TYR A 323 16.62 -16.18 75.19
N VAL A 324 17.92 -16.37 74.96
CA VAL A 324 18.45 -16.55 73.61
C VAL A 324 18.14 -17.97 73.18
N SER A 325 17.31 -18.09 72.14
CA SER A 325 16.60 -19.33 71.82
C SER A 325 17.08 -19.91 70.48
N THR A 326 16.24 -19.99 69.44
CA THR A 326 16.66 -20.50 68.13
C THR A 326 17.63 -19.56 67.40
N LEU A 327 18.42 -20.13 66.50
CA LEU A 327 19.11 -19.37 65.47
C LEU A 327 18.68 -19.85 64.08
N GLN A 328 18.67 -18.94 63.11
CA GLN A 328 18.30 -19.24 61.73
C GLN A 328 19.11 -18.37 60.78
N THR A 329 19.70 -18.98 59.75
CA THR A 329 20.36 -18.25 58.66
C THR A 329 19.33 -17.59 57.75
N GLY A 330 19.51 -16.28 57.49
CA GLY A 330 18.74 -15.45 56.58
C GLY A 330 19.13 -15.59 55.10
N PRO A 331 18.27 -15.14 54.16
CA PRO A 331 18.61 -14.98 52.74
C PRO A 331 19.88 -14.15 52.47
N ASP A 332 20.23 -13.27 53.41
CA ASP A 332 21.43 -12.43 53.36
C ASP A 332 22.69 -13.11 53.93
N LYS A 333 22.60 -14.41 54.24
CA LYS A 333 23.66 -15.25 54.83
C LYS A 333 24.12 -14.83 56.23
N LYS A 334 23.36 -13.97 56.92
CA LYS A 334 23.57 -13.70 58.36
C LYS A 334 22.80 -14.70 59.20
N ILE A 335 23.21 -14.92 60.44
CA ILE A 335 22.43 -15.72 61.40
C ILE A 335 21.66 -14.77 62.31
N TYR A 336 20.35 -14.98 62.39
CA TYR A 336 19.45 -14.26 63.29
C TYR A 336 19.21 -15.12 64.52
N VAL A 337 19.09 -14.47 65.67
CA VAL A 337 18.99 -15.13 66.97
C VAL A 337 17.77 -14.59 67.71
N ALA A 338 16.86 -15.49 68.07
CA ALA A 338 15.62 -15.15 68.76
C ALA A 338 15.92 -14.76 70.21
N ASN A 339 15.54 -13.53 70.60
CA ASN A 339 15.68 -13.04 71.97
C ASN A 339 14.30 -13.09 72.65
N TYR A 340 13.89 -14.29 73.05
CA TYR A 340 12.58 -14.52 73.67
C TYR A 340 12.36 -13.59 74.87
N GLY A 341 11.20 -12.94 74.88
CA GLY A 341 10.82 -11.99 75.93
C GLY A 341 11.18 -10.53 75.63
N THR A 342 11.93 -10.25 74.57
CA THR A 342 12.27 -8.89 74.10
C THR A 342 11.50 -8.52 72.84
N LYS A 343 11.53 -7.23 72.45
CA LYS A 343 10.95 -6.76 71.17
C LYS A 343 11.96 -6.79 70.00
N ARG A 344 13.08 -7.49 70.15
CA ARG A 344 14.21 -7.41 69.23
C ARG A 344 14.77 -8.80 68.94
N VAL A 345 15.53 -8.94 67.87
CA VAL A 345 16.32 -10.13 67.57
C VAL A 345 17.79 -9.74 67.44
N SER A 346 18.70 -10.64 67.80
CA SER A 346 20.14 -10.41 67.63
C SER A 346 20.61 -10.91 66.27
N ILE A 347 21.75 -10.40 65.79
CA ILE A 347 22.30 -10.72 64.47
C ILE A 347 23.77 -11.11 64.61
N ILE A 348 24.18 -12.18 63.92
CA ILE A 348 25.58 -12.50 63.68
C ILE A 348 25.87 -12.12 62.23
N HIS A 349 26.64 -11.04 62.03
CA HIS A 349 26.83 -10.47 60.70
C HIS A 349 27.80 -11.27 59.81
N GLN A 350 28.76 -11.97 60.41
CA GLN A 350 29.79 -12.72 59.69
C GLN A 350 29.88 -14.15 60.23
N PRO A 351 28.85 -14.99 59.99
CA PRO A 351 28.76 -16.31 60.62
C PRO A 351 29.86 -17.30 60.21
N ASP A 352 30.54 -17.05 59.09
CA ASP A 352 31.67 -17.87 58.64
C ASP A 352 33.01 -17.48 59.30
N VAL A 353 33.03 -16.39 60.08
CA VAL A 353 34.25 -15.87 60.72
C VAL A 353 34.36 -16.40 62.16
N PRO A 354 35.51 -16.98 62.56
CA PRO A 354 35.68 -17.55 63.89
C PRO A 354 35.80 -16.49 64.99
N GLY A 355 35.27 -16.82 66.17
CA GLY A 355 35.30 -16.04 67.39
C GLY A 355 34.52 -14.74 67.34
N MET A 356 34.94 -13.77 68.17
CA MET A 356 34.26 -12.48 68.28
C MET A 356 34.20 -11.68 66.98
N ALA A 357 35.09 -11.98 66.02
CA ALA A 357 35.09 -11.36 64.71
C ALA A 357 33.87 -11.75 63.86
N CYS A 358 33.05 -12.73 64.28
CA CYS A 358 31.74 -12.99 63.68
C CYS A 358 30.76 -11.80 63.81
N ASN A 359 31.12 -10.80 64.62
CA ASN A 359 30.38 -9.56 64.83
C ASN A 359 28.94 -9.83 65.28
N TYR A 360 28.81 -10.40 66.48
CA TYR A 360 27.51 -10.56 67.15
C TYR A 360 26.99 -9.20 67.62
N GLU A 361 25.81 -8.82 67.12
CA GLU A 361 25.07 -7.64 67.49
C GLU A 361 23.86 -8.04 68.35
N TRP A 362 23.93 -7.72 69.65
CA TRP A 362 22.80 -7.87 70.55
C TRP A 362 21.67 -6.94 70.13
N GLU A 363 20.46 -7.49 69.97
CA GLU A 363 19.26 -6.69 69.67
C GLU A 363 19.37 -5.83 68.39
N GLY A 364 20.09 -6.35 67.38
CA GLY A 364 20.38 -5.65 66.12
C GLY A 364 19.18 -5.33 65.23
N LEU A 365 18.04 -6.03 65.39
CA LEU A 365 16.81 -5.71 64.64
C LEU A 365 15.60 -5.58 65.58
N GLN A 366 14.91 -4.44 65.47
CA GLN A 366 13.68 -4.15 66.19
C GLN A 366 12.47 -4.77 65.48
N LEU A 367 11.68 -5.56 66.21
CA LEU A 367 10.38 -6.06 65.76
C LEU A 367 9.28 -5.03 66.05
N ILE A 368 8.21 -5.05 65.26
CA ILE A 368 7.05 -4.14 65.40
C ILE A 368 5.93 -4.76 66.25
N GLY A 369 5.82 -6.09 66.28
CA GLY A 369 4.81 -6.83 67.03
C GLY A 369 5.05 -6.82 68.55
N ASP A 370 4.54 -7.87 69.23
CA ASP A 370 4.62 -7.92 70.69
C ASP A 370 6.05 -8.21 71.18
N ARG A 371 6.41 -9.50 71.26
CA ARG A 371 7.74 -9.97 71.66
C ARG A 371 8.22 -11.05 70.69
N SER A 372 9.54 -11.18 70.53
CA SER A 372 10.14 -12.32 69.85
C SER A 372 9.65 -13.62 70.51
N SER A 373 9.16 -14.56 69.71
CA SER A 373 8.91 -15.94 70.14
C SER A 373 10.24 -16.69 70.34
N HIS A 374 10.17 -17.96 70.77
CA HIS A 374 11.36 -18.79 70.92
C HIS A 374 11.96 -19.21 69.57
N GLY A 375 11.16 -19.28 68.51
CA GLY A 375 11.53 -19.88 67.23
C GLY A 375 11.39 -18.96 66.02
N PHE A 376 12.22 -19.23 65.02
CA PHE A 376 12.03 -18.74 63.66
C PHE A 376 11.38 -19.83 62.79
N PRO A 377 10.91 -19.49 61.58
CA PRO A 377 10.41 -20.51 60.68
C PRO A 377 11.46 -21.58 60.36
N SER A 378 11.03 -22.84 60.37
CA SER A 378 11.86 -23.96 59.96
C SER A 378 11.86 -24.10 58.45
N PHE A 379 13.05 -24.24 57.87
CA PHE A 379 13.26 -24.29 56.43
C PHE A 379 14.25 -25.43 56.11
N ILE A 380 14.22 -25.97 54.89
CA ILE A 380 15.18 -26.97 54.38
C ILE A 380 16.60 -26.42 54.28
N GLU A 381 17.64 -26.99 54.90
CA GLU A 381 18.97 -26.34 55.09
C GLU A 381 19.77 -25.95 53.82
N THR A 382 19.42 -26.48 52.65
CA THR A 382 19.99 -26.13 51.34
C THR A 382 19.21 -24.99 50.65
N LYS A 383 18.97 -23.88 51.36
CA LYS A 383 18.01 -22.79 51.03
C LYS A 383 18.43 -21.85 49.90
N PHE A 384 19.64 -21.99 49.37
CA PHE A 384 20.28 -20.97 48.53
C PHE A 384 20.60 -21.46 47.11
N ASP A 385 19.80 -22.39 46.60
CA ASP A 385 20.05 -23.11 45.35
C ASP A 385 19.31 -22.48 44.16
N PRO A 386 19.83 -21.43 43.48
CA PRO A 386 19.13 -20.69 42.43
C PRO A 386 18.48 -21.60 41.38
N GLU A 387 17.28 -21.22 40.91
CA GLU A 387 16.69 -21.89 39.75
C GLU A 387 17.58 -21.65 38.52
N PRO A 388 17.74 -22.66 37.66
CA PRO A 388 18.35 -22.48 36.37
C PRO A 388 17.47 -21.57 35.50
N ILE A 389 17.82 -20.29 35.44
CA ILE A 389 17.23 -19.35 34.50
C ILE A 389 17.99 -19.49 33.18
N ILE A 390 17.36 -20.08 32.17
CA ILE A 390 17.89 -20.03 30.79
C ILE A 390 17.52 -18.65 30.22
N ASN A 391 18.40 -17.67 30.41
CA ASN A 391 18.30 -16.40 29.70
C ASN A 391 18.67 -16.63 28.22
N THR A 392 17.89 -16.05 27.32
CA THR A 392 18.15 -16.11 25.88
C THR A 392 18.08 -14.69 25.34
N SER A 393 19.07 -14.29 24.56
CA SER A 393 18.98 -13.09 23.72
C SER A 393 18.03 -13.34 22.53
N VAL A 394 17.57 -12.24 21.92
CA VAL A 394 16.87 -12.13 20.62
C VAL A 394 17.05 -13.37 19.73
N VAL A 395 15.93 -14.01 19.35
CA VAL A 395 15.92 -15.34 18.71
C VAL A 395 15.79 -15.20 17.19
N CYS A 396 16.91 -15.04 16.49
CA CYS A 396 16.93 -15.00 15.02
C CYS A 396 17.78 -16.14 14.46
N PRO A 397 17.38 -16.77 13.35
CA PRO A 397 18.23 -17.74 12.67
C PRO A 397 19.54 -17.05 12.23
N LEU A 398 20.66 -17.75 12.37
CA LEU A 398 22.02 -17.25 12.10
C LEU A 398 22.53 -16.13 13.04
N GLN A 399 21.76 -15.74 14.07
CA GLN A 399 22.31 -15.00 15.20
C GLN A 399 22.74 -15.95 16.31
N LYS A 400 23.89 -15.64 16.90
CA LYS A 400 24.44 -16.33 18.06
C LYS A 400 23.58 -16.03 19.29
N ILE A 401 22.85 -17.04 19.77
CA ILE A 401 22.04 -16.98 20.98
C ILE A 401 22.91 -17.39 22.15
N SER A 402 23.04 -16.50 23.14
CA SER A 402 23.71 -16.82 24.39
C SER A 402 22.75 -17.52 25.32
N PHE A 403 23.15 -18.67 25.81
CA PHE A 403 22.49 -19.39 26.89
C PHE A 403 23.31 -19.14 28.16
N GLU A 404 22.62 -18.93 29.27
CA GLU A 404 23.27 -18.71 30.55
C GLU A 404 22.72 -19.72 31.55
N TYR A 405 23.60 -20.40 32.31
CA TYR A 405 23.22 -20.99 33.58
C TYR A 405 23.80 -20.15 34.72
N ALA A 406 23.12 -19.03 34.97
CA ALA A 406 23.54 -18.04 35.97
C ALA A 406 23.63 -18.68 37.37
N ASN A 407 24.70 -18.35 38.10
CA ASN A 407 24.95 -18.82 39.48
C ASN A 407 24.87 -20.35 39.66
N LYS A 408 25.39 -21.14 38.70
CA LYS A 408 25.49 -22.60 38.84
C LYS A 408 26.03 -22.96 40.24
N PRO A 409 25.24 -23.64 41.09
CA PRO A 409 25.67 -23.99 42.44
C PRO A 409 26.87 -24.94 42.44
N ASP A 410 27.69 -24.90 43.50
CA ASP A 410 28.95 -25.66 43.59
C ASP A 410 28.76 -27.18 43.58
N TYR A 411 27.58 -27.68 43.99
CA TYR A 411 27.26 -29.10 43.98
C TYR A 411 26.88 -29.66 42.59
N ILE A 412 26.70 -28.80 41.58
CA ILE A 412 26.57 -29.23 40.19
C ILE A 412 27.97 -29.37 39.61
N LEU A 413 28.37 -30.59 39.27
CA LEU A 413 29.72 -30.90 38.82
C LEU A 413 29.99 -30.38 37.40
N SER A 414 29.01 -30.54 36.51
CA SER A 414 29.10 -30.10 35.11
C SER A 414 27.71 -29.96 34.51
N VAL A 415 27.64 -29.44 33.28
CA VAL A 415 26.41 -29.35 32.51
C VAL A 415 26.60 -29.88 31.09
N LYS A 416 25.49 -30.22 30.44
CA LYS A 416 25.41 -30.48 29.01
C LYS A 416 24.13 -29.85 28.46
N TRP A 417 24.28 -28.96 27.50
CA TRP A 417 23.20 -28.42 26.70
C TRP A 417 22.97 -29.31 25.48
N ILE A 418 21.71 -29.47 25.10
CA ILE A 418 21.26 -30.06 23.84
C ILE A 418 20.29 -29.06 23.22
N PHE A 419 20.61 -28.52 22.05
CA PHE A 419 19.84 -27.45 21.42
C PHE A 419 18.73 -27.94 20.49
N ASP A 420 18.64 -29.26 20.26
CA ASP A 420 17.62 -29.89 19.42
C ASP A 420 17.68 -29.39 17.97
N ASP A 421 18.87 -29.04 17.50
CA ASP A 421 19.20 -28.54 16.17
C ASP A 421 20.19 -29.47 15.45
N PRO A 422 19.74 -30.65 14.95
CA PRO A 422 20.62 -31.67 14.38
C PRO A 422 21.45 -31.17 13.19
N ALA A 423 20.94 -30.18 12.45
CA ALA A 423 21.61 -29.60 11.29
C ALA A 423 22.86 -28.78 11.68
N SER A 424 22.97 -28.35 12.94
CA SER A 424 24.18 -27.71 13.48
C SER A 424 25.34 -28.70 13.76
N GLY A 425 25.08 -30.02 13.64
CA GLY A 425 26.08 -31.06 13.79
C GLY A 425 26.66 -31.12 15.21
N ILE A 426 27.99 -30.96 15.34
CA ILE A 426 28.64 -31.02 16.66
C ILE A 426 28.24 -29.86 17.58
N ALA A 427 27.75 -28.75 17.02
CA ALA A 427 27.32 -27.58 17.79
C ALA A 427 25.97 -27.78 18.48
N ASP A 428 25.22 -28.84 18.14
CA ASP A 428 23.93 -29.19 18.78
C ASP A 428 24.07 -29.49 20.28
N THR A 429 25.30 -29.67 20.78
CA THR A 429 25.56 -29.83 22.20
C THR A 429 26.71 -28.97 22.68
N ALA A 430 26.63 -28.50 23.93
CA ALA A 430 27.68 -27.73 24.58
C ALA A 430 27.85 -28.15 26.04
N TYR A 431 29.06 -28.01 26.57
CA TYR A 431 29.38 -28.34 27.98
C TYR A 431 29.77 -27.12 28.81
N ASP A 432 29.90 -25.95 28.18
CA ASP A 432 30.15 -24.70 28.86
C ASP A 432 28.91 -24.28 29.68
N ILE A 433 29.15 -23.58 30.80
CA ILE A 433 28.06 -23.07 31.65
C ILE A 433 27.22 -22.04 30.89
N ASN A 434 27.87 -21.20 30.07
CA ASN A 434 27.24 -20.14 29.30
C ASN A 434 27.57 -20.29 27.80
N PRO A 435 27.00 -21.29 27.10
CA PRO A 435 27.34 -21.53 25.71
C PRO A 435 26.64 -20.54 24.79
N VAL A 436 27.14 -20.47 23.56
CA VAL A 436 26.52 -19.71 22.48
C VAL A 436 26.16 -20.69 21.37
N HIS A 437 24.91 -20.68 20.92
CA HIS A 437 24.43 -21.52 19.82
C HIS A 437 23.93 -20.68 18.65
N GLU A 438 24.13 -21.17 17.43
CA GLU A 438 23.64 -20.53 16.21
C GLU A 438 22.70 -21.51 15.51
N PHE A 439 21.40 -21.19 15.52
CA PHE A 439 20.38 -22.07 14.94
C PHE A 439 20.42 -22.02 13.42
N THR A 440 20.42 -23.21 12.81
CA THR A 440 20.60 -23.36 11.36
C THR A 440 19.35 -23.04 10.53
N SER A 441 18.16 -23.13 11.11
CA SER A 441 16.89 -22.88 10.44
C SER A 441 15.85 -22.26 11.36
N GLU A 442 14.71 -21.86 10.79
CA GLU A 442 13.53 -21.53 11.59
C GLU A 442 12.88 -22.80 12.14
N GLY A 443 12.24 -22.69 13.30
CA GLY A 443 11.59 -23.81 13.97
C GLY A 443 11.44 -23.62 15.47
N THR A 444 10.67 -24.51 16.08
CA THR A 444 10.63 -24.66 17.53
C THR A 444 11.64 -25.71 17.94
N TYR A 445 12.51 -25.37 18.88
CA TYR A 445 13.62 -26.19 19.38
C TYR A 445 13.39 -26.52 20.85
N HIS A 446 13.46 -27.80 21.21
CA HIS A 446 13.26 -28.29 22.58
C HIS A 446 14.60 -28.39 23.32
N ILE A 447 15.06 -27.26 23.86
CA ILE A 447 16.37 -27.16 24.50
C ILE A 447 16.39 -27.95 25.80
N ARG A 448 17.41 -28.78 26.00
CA ARG A 448 17.62 -29.53 27.24
C ARG A 448 18.94 -29.14 27.91
N LEU A 449 18.87 -28.74 29.17
CA LEU A 449 20.03 -28.54 30.05
C LEU A 449 20.12 -29.73 31.02
N ILE A 450 21.06 -30.62 30.76
CA ILE A 450 21.40 -31.73 31.64
C ILE A 450 22.41 -31.23 32.67
N ARG A 451 22.05 -31.33 33.95
CA ARG A 451 22.89 -30.99 35.09
C ARG A 451 23.44 -32.27 35.69
N PHE A 452 24.76 -32.32 35.86
CA PHE A 452 25.43 -33.47 36.47
C PHE A 452 25.69 -33.19 37.93
N PHE A 453 25.11 -34.00 38.80
CA PHE A 453 25.33 -33.99 40.24
C PHE A 453 26.32 -35.08 40.59
N LYS A 454 26.73 -35.14 41.86
CA LYS A 454 27.64 -36.17 42.35
C LYS A 454 27.13 -37.60 42.13
N CYS A 455 25.81 -37.82 42.25
CA CYS A 455 25.22 -39.16 42.20
C CYS A 455 24.03 -39.31 41.24
N THR A 456 23.69 -38.28 40.45
CA THR A 456 22.63 -38.34 39.42
C THR A 456 22.88 -37.31 38.32
N THR A 457 22.04 -37.36 37.29
CA THR A 457 21.73 -36.20 36.46
C THR A 457 20.28 -35.74 36.65
N ASP A 458 20.01 -34.49 36.33
CA ASP A 458 18.66 -33.94 36.15
C ASP A 458 18.62 -33.14 34.84
N THR A 459 17.45 -33.00 34.23
CA THR A 459 17.28 -32.31 32.95
C THR A 459 16.22 -31.23 33.07
N ILE A 460 16.56 -30.01 32.66
CA ILE A 460 15.59 -28.92 32.46
C ILE A 460 15.32 -28.80 30.97
N GLU A 461 14.06 -28.57 30.63
CA GLU A 461 13.62 -28.40 29.25
C GLU A 461 13.05 -26.99 29.04
N LYS A 462 13.31 -26.40 27.87
CA LYS A 462 12.76 -25.11 27.47
C LYS A 462 12.58 -25.04 25.96
N ASP A 463 11.40 -24.63 25.54
CA ASP A 463 11.11 -24.40 24.12
C ASP A 463 11.61 -23.01 23.70
N ILE A 464 12.28 -22.97 22.55
CA ILE A 464 12.67 -21.72 21.88
C ILE A 464 12.10 -21.74 20.47
N ASN A 465 11.45 -20.64 20.07
CA ASN A 465 10.93 -20.46 18.73
C ASN A 465 11.84 -19.52 17.92
N VAL A 466 12.57 -20.09 16.96
CA VAL A 466 13.45 -19.36 16.04
C VAL A 466 12.63 -19.02 14.79
N LYS A 467 12.45 -17.73 14.52
CA LYS A 467 11.65 -17.24 13.40
C LYS A 467 12.54 -16.51 12.39
N LYS A 468 12.49 -16.91 11.12
CA LYS A 468 13.13 -16.15 10.04
C LYS A 468 12.22 -15.01 9.60
N LEU A 469 12.77 -13.80 9.51
CA LEU A 469 12.07 -12.69 8.88
C LEU A 469 12.31 -12.72 7.36
N MET A 470 11.22 -12.55 6.62
CA MET A 470 11.22 -12.36 5.18
C MET A 470 11.05 -10.88 4.87
N VAL A 471 11.90 -10.38 3.99
CA VAL A 471 11.79 -9.07 3.35
C VAL A 471 12.30 -9.23 1.93
N ASP A 472 11.47 -8.81 0.98
CA ASP A 472 11.75 -8.89 -0.46
C ASP A 472 11.18 -7.61 -1.10
N LEU A 473 12.05 -6.73 -1.56
CA LEU A 473 11.68 -5.52 -2.31
C LEU A 473 11.58 -5.79 -3.82
N GLY A 474 11.81 -7.02 -4.27
CA GLY A 474 11.86 -7.42 -5.67
C GLY A 474 13.23 -7.21 -6.30
N ASN A 475 13.31 -7.53 -7.60
CA ASN A 475 14.55 -7.39 -8.36
C ASN A 475 14.86 -5.92 -8.70
N ASP A 476 16.14 -5.63 -8.97
CA ASP A 476 16.57 -4.38 -9.59
C ASP A 476 15.72 -4.07 -10.82
N THR A 477 15.15 -2.86 -10.86
CA THR A 477 14.14 -2.48 -11.84
C THR A 477 14.44 -1.10 -12.42
N SER A 478 14.25 -0.97 -13.73
CA SER A 478 14.25 0.33 -14.40
C SER A 478 12.83 0.68 -14.85
N VAL A 479 12.37 1.89 -14.54
CA VAL A 479 11.02 2.36 -14.85
C VAL A 479 11.03 3.64 -15.65
N CYS A 480 10.07 3.75 -16.57
CA CYS A 480 9.86 4.94 -17.39
C CYS A 480 8.74 5.80 -16.78
N SER A 481 9.09 6.68 -15.84
CA SER A 481 8.15 7.55 -15.13
C SER A 481 8.69 8.98 -15.10
N ASN A 482 7.77 9.95 -15.00
CA ASN A 482 8.13 11.37 -15.00
C ASN A 482 8.22 11.93 -13.57
N THR A 483 7.73 11.22 -12.55
CA THR A 483 7.72 11.76 -11.17
C THR A 483 7.86 10.73 -10.04
N GLU A 484 7.21 9.55 -10.11
CA GLU A 484 7.09 8.67 -8.92
C GLU A 484 7.01 7.16 -9.26
N TYR A 485 7.50 6.31 -8.34
CA TYR A 485 7.37 4.84 -8.34
C TYR A 485 7.06 4.34 -6.91
N LEU A 486 6.05 3.50 -6.74
CA LEU A 486 5.66 2.96 -5.43
C LEU A 486 6.35 1.62 -5.16
N LEU A 487 7.10 1.53 -4.06
CA LEU A 487 7.71 0.29 -3.57
C LEU A 487 6.76 -0.42 -2.61
N GLU A 488 6.29 -1.61 -3.02
CA GLU A 488 5.40 -2.48 -2.25
C GLU A 488 6.12 -3.81 -1.90
N PRO A 489 6.81 -3.88 -0.74
CA PRO A 489 7.62 -5.04 -0.38
C PRO A 489 6.77 -6.23 0.10
N LEU A 490 7.24 -7.45 -0.16
CA LEU A 490 6.72 -8.67 0.44
C LEU A 490 7.48 -8.96 1.74
N VAL A 491 6.77 -8.91 2.87
CA VAL A 491 7.38 -9.03 4.21
C VAL A 491 6.63 -10.01 5.11
N SER A 492 7.31 -10.49 6.16
CA SER A 492 6.67 -11.22 7.26
C SER A 492 5.59 -10.39 7.99
N ALA A 493 4.57 -11.04 8.54
CA ALA A 493 3.52 -10.38 9.31
C ALA A 493 4.01 -9.87 10.68
N ASN A 494 3.36 -8.80 11.19
CA ASN A 494 3.62 -8.17 12.48
C ASN A 494 5.08 -7.72 12.68
N VAL A 495 5.59 -6.94 11.72
CA VAL A 495 6.93 -6.34 11.76
C VAL A 495 6.85 -4.81 11.74
N ASP A 496 7.85 -4.17 12.33
CA ASP A 496 8.13 -2.75 12.17
C ASP A 496 8.98 -2.52 10.91
N TYR A 497 8.83 -1.36 10.27
CA TYR A 497 9.50 -1.00 9.02
C TYR A 497 10.49 0.15 9.28
N LEU A 498 11.63 0.11 8.60
CA LEU A 498 12.60 1.21 8.56
C LEU A 498 13.22 1.30 7.16
N TRP A 499 12.87 2.35 6.44
CA TRP A 499 13.43 2.67 5.13
C TRP A 499 14.73 3.46 5.23
N GLN A 500 15.44 3.58 4.10
CA GLN A 500 16.70 4.31 4.02
C GLN A 500 16.63 5.80 4.37
N ASP A 501 15.45 6.41 4.27
CA ASP A 501 15.21 7.81 4.61
C ASP A 501 14.75 8.01 6.08
N GLY A 502 14.63 6.91 6.84
CA GLY A 502 14.17 6.90 8.23
C GLY A 502 12.66 6.80 8.39
N SER A 503 11.88 6.71 7.31
CA SER A 503 10.44 6.48 7.38
C SER A 503 10.10 5.06 7.84
N THR A 504 8.90 4.88 8.39
CA THR A 504 8.44 3.62 9.02
C THR A 504 7.14 3.09 8.41
N ASP A 505 6.74 3.63 7.26
CA ASP A 505 5.55 3.19 6.56
C ASP A 505 5.79 1.83 5.86
N LYS A 506 4.72 1.09 5.60
CA LYS A 506 4.82 -0.22 4.93
C LYS A 506 5.34 -0.11 3.48
N THR A 507 5.04 1.01 2.82
CA THR A 507 5.42 1.29 1.42
C THR A 507 6.23 2.57 1.35
N LEU A 508 7.00 2.74 0.29
CA LEU A 508 7.77 3.96 0.04
C LEU A 508 7.58 4.44 -1.40
N THR A 509 7.28 5.72 -1.58
CA THR A 509 7.26 6.35 -2.91
C THR A 509 8.64 6.87 -3.26
N ALA A 510 9.28 6.24 -4.24
CA ALA A 510 10.55 6.64 -4.81
C ALA A 510 10.37 7.74 -5.88
N ASN A 511 11.13 8.83 -5.74
CA ASN A 511 11.08 10.03 -6.59
C ASN A 511 12.41 10.30 -7.33
N SER A 512 13.42 9.45 -7.16
CA SER A 512 14.69 9.55 -7.89
C SER A 512 15.33 8.18 -8.07
N SER A 513 16.23 8.04 -9.04
CA SER A 513 17.03 6.81 -9.18
C SER A 513 17.98 6.65 -8.01
N GLY A 514 18.17 5.41 -7.55
CA GLY A 514 19.08 5.12 -6.46
C GLY A 514 18.92 3.73 -5.86
N LEU A 515 19.71 3.46 -4.83
CA LEU A 515 19.59 2.26 -4.00
C LEU A 515 18.54 2.51 -2.91
N TYR A 516 17.49 1.70 -2.93
CA TYR A 516 16.45 1.67 -1.91
C TYR A 516 16.65 0.44 -1.05
N TRP A 517 16.52 0.58 0.27
CA TRP A 517 16.58 -0.56 1.17
C TRP A 517 15.51 -0.44 2.25
N LEU A 518 14.94 -1.58 2.61
CA LEU A 518 14.01 -1.72 3.72
C LEU A 518 14.60 -2.67 4.73
N GLN A 519 14.63 -2.25 5.98
CA GLN A 519 14.84 -3.12 7.12
C GLN A 519 13.49 -3.37 7.80
N VAL A 520 13.17 -4.63 8.03
CA VAL A 520 12.03 -5.03 8.87
C VAL A 520 12.54 -5.53 10.21
N SER A 521 11.81 -5.26 11.29
CA SER A 521 12.11 -5.83 12.60
C SER A 521 10.89 -6.42 13.29
N ASP A 522 11.07 -7.52 14.00
CA ASP A 522 10.01 -8.11 14.82
C ASP A 522 10.00 -7.42 16.20
N PRO A 523 8.89 -6.77 16.61
CA PRO A 523 8.83 -6.01 17.86
C PRO A 523 8.91 -6.89 19.12
N VAL A 524 8.67 -8.19 19.00
CA VAL A 524 8.73 -9.13 20.12
C VAL A 524 10.13 -9.69 20.27
N THR A 525 10.71 -10.18 19.18
CA THR A 525 12.01 -10.84 19.23
C THR A 525 13.19 -9.89 19.04
N GLY A 526 13.01 -8.74 18.40
CA GLY A 526 14.09 -7.81 18.04
C GLY A 526 14.87 -8.21 16.78
N CYS A 527 14.47 -9.30 16.11
CA CYS A 527 15.10 -9.73 14.87
C CYS A 527 14.96 -8.69 13.78
N ASN A 528 15.98 -8.56 12.94
CA ASN A 528 15.92 -7.73 11.75
C ASN A 528 16.33 -8.51 10.51
N ALA A 529 15.71 -8.17 9.39
CA ALA A 529 16.12 -8.57 8.06
C ALA A 529 16.13 -7.33 7.18
N ARG A 530 17.01 -7.33 6.18
CA ARG A 530 17.13 -6.24 5.21
C ARG A 530 17.16 -6.81 3.81
N ASP A 531 16.50 -6.10 2.91
CA ASP A 531 16.67 -6.31 1.48
C ASP A 531 16.79 -4.94 0.77
N SER A 532 17.31 -4.95 -0.44
CA SER A 532 17.59 -3.74 -1.21
C SER A 532 17.37 -3.95 -2.69
N LEU A 533 16.85 -2.94 -3.37
CA LEU A 533 16.81 -2.88 -4.82
C LEU A 533 17.51 -1.62 -5.34
N THR A 534 18.02 -1.71 -6.56
CA THR A 534 18.41 -0.55 -7.36
C THR A 534 17.25 -0.15 -8.25
N LEU A 535 16.76 1.07 -8.10
CA LEU A 535 15.73 1.66 -8.95
C LEU A 535 16.36 2.67 -9.90
N ASP A 536 16.18 2.46 -11.20
CA ASP A 536 16.52 3.44 -12.23
C ASP A 536 15.25 4.09 -12.80
N ILE A 537 14.97 5.32 -12.40
CA ILE A 537 13.91 6.15 -13.00
C ILE A 537 14.47 6.85 -14.23
N LEU A 538 14.01 6.40 -15.38
CA LEU A 538 14.48 6.85 -16.68
C LEU A 538 13.51 7.88 -17.25
N ALA A 539 14.06 9.03 -17.66
CA ALA A 539 13.27 10.09 -18.26
C ALA A 539 12.63 9.63 -19.58
N GLN A 540 11.33 9.86 -19.70
CA GLN A 540 10.62 9.67 -20.96
C GLN A 540 11.03 10.76 -21.98
N PRO A 541 10.96 10.48 -23.30
CA PRO A 541 11.16 11.51 -24.32
C PRO A 541 10.11 12.61 -24.19
N ASP A 542 10.56 13.86 -24.02
CA ASP A 542 9.69 15.03 -23.94
C ASP A 542 9.33 15.52 -25.35
N PHE A 543 8.07 15.32 -25.75
CA PHE A 543 7.49 15.84 -26.99
C PHE A 543 5.98 15.98 -26.85
N THR A 544 5.38 16.84 -27.67
CA THR A 544 3.93 16.94 -27.82
C THR A 544 3.55 17.16 -29.28
N LEU A 545 2.40 16.61 -29.69
CA LEU A 545 1.74 16.89 -30.96
C LEU A 545 0.86 18.15 -30.90
N GLY A 546 0.76 18.78 -29.73
CA GLY A 546 -0.08 19.96 -29.51
C GLY A 546 -1.57 19.60 -29.32
N PRO A 547 -2.45 20.61 -29.23
CA PRO A 547 -3.88 20.40 -29.10
C PRO A 547 -4.51 19.91 -30.41
N ASP A 548 -5.72 19.35 -30.33
CA ASP A 548 -6.53 18.96 -31.49
C ASP A 548 -6.74 20.15 -32.45
N GLN A 549 -6.68 19.87 -33.75
CA GLN A 549 -6.69 20.90 -34.79
C GLN A 549 -7.85 20.70 -35.78
N ALA A 550 -8.58 21.78 -36.04
CA ALA A 550 -9.52 21.86 -37.15
C ALA A 550 -9.01 22.91 -38.15
N THR A 551 -8.74 22.50 -39.40
CA THR A 551 -8.16 23.36 -40.44
C THR A 551 -8.90 23.24 -41.76
N CYS A 552 -8.65 24.19 -42.65
CA CYS A 552 -9.11 24.23 -44.04
C CYS A 552 -7.97 24.08 -45.04
N GLU A 553 -6.74 23.96 -44.53
CA GLU A 553 -5.59 23.57 -45.33
C GLU A 553 -5.77 22.14 -45.85
N LYS A 554 -5.02 21.77 -46.89
CA LYS A 554 -5.14 20.43 -47.48
C LYS A 554 -4.30 19.38 -46.74
N GLU A 555 -3.34 19.83 -45.94
CA GLU A 555 -2.36 18.96 -45.28
C GLU A 555 -1.74 19.69 -44.08
N ILE A 556 -1.46 18.98 -43.00
CA ILE A 556 -0.67 19.45 -41.85
C ILE A 556 0.63 18.62 -41.78
N GLN A 557 1.76 19.30 -41.56
CA GLN A 557 3.06 18.65 -41.37
C GLN A 557 3.44 18.66 -39.89
N PHE A 558 3.77 17.49 -39.35
CA PHE A 558 4.41 17.35 -38.04
C PHE A 558 5.90 17.07 -38.22
N ASP A 559 6.75 17.84 -37.55
CA ASP A 559 8.20 17.62 -37.50
C ASP A 559 8.68 17.64 -36.04
N ILE A 560 9.14 16.49 -35.56
CA ILE A 560 9.53 16.29 -34.17
C ILE A 560 11.04 16.38 -34.06
N SER A 561 11.50 17.40 -33.35
CA SER A 561 12.92 17.69 -33.11
C SER A 561 13.50 16.95 -31.90
N THR A 562 12.65 16.31 -31.08
CA THR A 562 13.08 15.54 -29.89
C THR A 562 14.01 14.41 -30.29
N ALA A 563 15.23 14.41 -29.73
CA ALA A 563 16.22 13.36 -29.98
C ALA A 563 15.72 11.99 -29.51
N ALA A 564 15.67 11.03 -30.42
CA ALA A 564 15.14 9.69 -30.18
C ALA A 564 15.95 8.62 -30.93
N THR A 565 15.89 7.38 -30.44
CA THR A 565 16.42 6.20 -31.12
C THR A 565 15.46 5.69 -32.18
N SER A 566 14.14 5.85 -31.99
CA SER A 566 13.13 5.49 -32.99
C SER A 566 11.82 6.27 -32.82
N TYR A 567 11.09 6.43 -33.91
CA TYR A 567 9.72 6.97 -33.98
C TYR A 567 8.78 5.90 -34.50
N LEU A 568 7.52 5.91 -34.05
CA LEU A 568 6.45 5.06 -34.59
C LEU A 568 5.14 5.83 -34.61
N TRP A 569 4.64 6.10 -35.81
CA TRP A 569 3.32 6.69 -36.03
C TRP A 569 2.26 5.61 -36.20
N ASN A 570 1.01 5.94 -35.85
CA ASN A 570 -0.14 5.06 -36.12
C ASN A 570 -0.42 4.84 -37.62
N THR A 571 0.20 5.63 -38.49
CA THR A 571 0.23 5.44 -39.95
C THR A 571 1.21 4.34 -40.40
N GLY A 572 2.07 3.86 -39.50
CA GLY A 572 3.16 2.93 -39.78
C GLY A 572 4.49 3.58 -40.16
N SER A 573 4.56 4.91 -40.21
CA SER A 573 5.82 5.64 -40.46
C SER A 573 6.77 5.55 -39.27
N ASN A 574 8.08 5.42 -39.54
CA ASN A 574 9.15 5.46 -38.54
C ASN A 574 10.01 6.74 -38.63
N ASN A 575 9.61 7.71 -39.45
CA ASN A 575 10.31 8.99 -39.59
C ASN A 575 9.94 9.95 -38.46
N ASN A 576 10.84 10.89 -38.17
CA ASN A 576 10.60 11.97 -37.20
C ASN A 576 9.61 13.04 -37.71
N SER A 577 9.20 12.96 -38.97
CA SER A 577 8.20 13.84 -39.57
C SER A 577 7.21 13.05 -40.44
N ILE A 578 5.96 13.54 -40.49
CA ILE A 578 4.91 13.06 -41.40
C ILE A 578 4.06 14.23 -41.88
N SER A 579 3.41 14.04 -43.02
CA SER A 579 2.39 14.95 -43.55
C SER A 579 1.06 14.22 -43.64
N ILE A 580 -0.01 14.85 -43.15
CA ILE A 580 -1.33 14.25 -43.00
C ILE A 580 -2.36 15.11 -43.74
N SER A 581 -3.16 14.48 -44.61
CA SER A 581 -4.21 15.15 -45.40
C SER A 581 -5.63 14.63 -45.12
N ASN A 582 -5.79 13.66 -44.21
CA ASN A 582 -7.07 13.03 -43.90
C ASN A 582 -7.44 13.23 -42.44
N SER A 583 -8.71 13.50 -42.18
CA SER A 583 -9.22 13.65 -40.80
C SER A 583 -9.12 12.34 -40.02
N GLY A 584 -8.84 12.43 -38.73
CA GLY A 584 -8.75 11.29 -37.84
C GLY A 584 -7.83 11.51 -36.64
N LEU A 585 -7.76 10.49 -35.78
CA LEU A 585 -6.84 10.45 -34.64
C LEU A 585 -5.47 9.96 -35.10
N TYR A 586 -4.44 10.76 -34.84
CA TYR A 586 -3.05 10.39 -35.08
C TYR A 586 -2.31 10.31 -33.76
N TRP A 587 -1.43 9.32 -33.62
CA TRP A 587 -0.55 9.22 -32.47
C TRP A 587 0.87 8.92 -32.90
N LEU A 588 1.81 9.47 -32.14
CA LEU A 588 3.24 9.22 -32.28
C LEU A 588 3.75 8.59 -30.99
N GLN A 589 4.55 7.55 -31.12
CA GLN A 589 5.38 7.02 -30.06
C GLN A 589 6.85 7.34 -30.34
N VAL A 590 7.50 8.07 -29.43
CA VAL A 590 8.93 8.38 -29.48
C VAL A 590 9.66 7.49 -28.50
N ASN A 591 10.81 6.92 -28.87
CA ASN A 591 11.64 6.07 -27.99
C ASN A 591 13.08 6.58 -27.95
N ASN A 592 13.64 6.86 -26.77
CA ASN A 592 15.03 7.34 -26.59
C ASN A 592 16.07 6.22 -26.35
N GLY A 593 15.70 4.97 -26.63
CA GLY A 593 16.53 3.78 -26.43
C GLY A 593 16.38 3.16 -25.04
N LYS A 594 15.75 3.87 -24.10
CA LYS A 594 15.47 3.41 -22.75
C LYS A 594 13.98 3.41 -22.42
N CYS A 595 13.28 4.47 -22.82
CA CYS A 595 11.87 4.72 -22.55
C CYS A 595 11.14 5.23 -23.78
N PHE A 596 9.81 5.08 -23.77
CA PHE A 596 8.94 5.66 -24.77
C PHE A 596 7.86 6.56 -24.16
N HIS A 597 7.43 7.55 -24.93
CA HIS A 597 6.28 8.40 -24.64
C HIS A 597 5.35 8.38 -25.86
N ARG A 598 4.03 8.48 -25.64
CA ARG A 598 3.03 8.53 -26.71
C ARG A 598 2.15 9.75 -26.51
N ASP A 599 1.99 10.51 -27.58
CA ASP A 599 1.03 11.62 -27.63
C ASP A 599 0.11 11.45 -28.85
N SER A 600 -1.09 12.00 -28.77
CA SER A 600 -2.12 11.90 -29.81
C SER A 600 -2.76 13.24 -30.10
N VAL A 601 -3.15 13.44 -31.35
CA VAL A 601 -3.85 14.64 -31.83
C VAL A 601 -4.98 14.22 -32.77
N GLU A 602 -6.16 14.81 -32.60
CA GLU A 602 -7.28 14.68 -33.52
C GLU A 602 -7.25 15.80 -34.56
N LEU A 603 -7.28 15.43 -35.84
CA LEU A 603 -7.27 16.37 -36.96
C LEU A 603 -8.60 16.35 -37.69
N THR A 604 -9.17 17.53 -37.93
CA THR A 604 -10.36 17.73 -38.74
C THR A 604 -10.06 18.65 -39.92
N PHE A 605 -10.05 18.09 -41.13
CA PHE A 605 -9.95 18.85 -42.38
C PHE A 605 -11.36 19.22 -42.87
N ASN A 606 -11.72 20.49 -42.74
CA ASN A 606 -12.99 21.04 -43.15
C ASN A 606 -12.95 21.46 -44.62
N ALA A 607 -13.91 20.98 -45.42
CA ALA A 607 -14.08 21.41 -46.82
C ALA A 607 -15.37 22.23 -46.95
N LEU A 608 -15.24 23.47 -47.43
CA LEU A 608 -16.37 24.35 -47.74
C LEU A 608 -16.48 24.53 -49.26
N SER A 609 -17.69 24.39 -49.80
CA SER A 609 -17.98 24.60 -51.23
C SER A 609 -19.19 25.49 -51.41
N VAL A 610 -19.16 26.41 -52.37
CA VAL A 610 -20.29 27.24 -52.80
C VAL A 610 -20.42 27.15 -54.31
N ASN A 611 -21.66 27.14 -54.81
CA ASN A 611 -21.98 27.14 -56.24
C ASN A 611 -23.21 28.03 -56.46
N ILE A 612 -23.04 29.14 -57.19
CA ILE A 612 -24.09 30.12 -57.51
C ILE A 612 -24.61 30.01 -58.95
N GLY A 613 -24.29 28.92 -59.64
CA GLY A 613 -24.75 28.61 -60.99
C GLY A 613 -23.73 28.92 -62.09
N ALA A 614 -24.04 28.50 -63.32
CA ALA A 614 -23.22 28.76 -64.51
C ALA A 614 -23.58 30.09 -65.17
N ASP A 615 -22.66 30.63 -65.98
CA ASP A 615 -22.86 31.86 -66.76
C ASP A 615 -24.17 31.82 -67.57
N THR A 616 -24.92 32.92 -67.57
CA THR A 616 -26.29 32.95 -68.10
C THR A 616 -26.62 34.25 -68.84
N THR A 617 -27.56 34.18 -69.78
CA THR A 617 -28.10 35.34 -70.50
C THR A 617 -29.62 35.38 -70.33
N ILE A 618 -30.18 36.53 -69.93
CA ILE A 618 -31.63 36.72 -69.66
C ILE A 618 -32.22 37.86 -70.50
N CYS A 619 -33.54 37.99 -70.56
CA CYS A 619 -34.17 39.05 -71.34
C CYS A 619 -34.15 40.40 -70.62
N GLU A 620 -34.00 41.49 -71.38
CA GLU A 620 -34.00 42.85 -70.83
C GLU A 620 -35.31 43.12 -70.04
N ASN A 621 -35.16 43.53 -68.77
CA ASN A 621 -36.18 43.72 -67.73
C ASN A 621 -36.62 42.46 -66.95
N GLU A 622 -36.01 41.29 -67.18
CA GLU A 622 -36.14 40.16 -66.26
C GLU A 622 -35.12 40.25 -65.11
N THR A 623 -35.48 39.74 -63.93
CA THR A 623 -34.60 39.65 -62.76
C THR A 623 -34.21 38.20 -62.49
N LEU A 624 -32.92 37.96 -62.24
CA LEU A 624 -32.39 36.65 -61.83
C LEU A 624 -31.99 36.72 -60.35
N MET A 625 -32.42 35.74 -59.55
CA MET A 625 -31.96 35.57 -58.17
C MET A 625 -30.88 34.50 -58.12
N LEU A 626 -29.66 34.86 -57.74
CA LEU A 626 -28.60 33.90 -57.45
C LEU A 626 -28.78 33.39 -56.01
N ASP A 627 -28.62 32.09 -55.81
CA ASP A 627 -28.73 31.43 -54.50
C ASP A 627 -27.38 30.78 -54.16
N ALA A 628 -26.76 31.23 -53.07
CA ALA A 628 -25.50 30.70 -52.56
C ALA A 628 -25.70 29.57 -51.52
N GLY A 629 -26.95 29.18 -51.25
CA GLY A 629 -27.30 27.99 -50.49
C GLY A 629 -27.54 28.21 -48.98
N ASN A 630 -26.90 27.37 -48.16
CA ASN A 630 -27.25 27.07 -46.76
C ASN A 630 -27.29 28.29 -45.81
N GLN A 631 -28.43 28.57 -45.18
CA GLN A 631 -28.63 29.72 -44.27
C GLN A 631 -27.65 29.82 -43.07
N LEU A 632 -26.86 28.79 -42.76
CA LEU A 632 -25.92 28.75 -41.63
C LEU A 632 -24.49 29.24 -41.95
N LEU A 633 -24.22 29.71 -43.16
CA LEU A 633 -22.94 30.28 -43.56
C LEU A 633 -22.98 31.82 -43.52
N ASP A 634 -21.83 32.45 -43.31
CA ASP A 634 -21.63 33.88 -43.49
C ASP A 634 -21.36 34.19 -44.96
N TYR A 635 -22.19 35.04 -45.57
CA TYR A 635 -22.06 35.44 -46.97
C TYR A 635 -21.46 36.82 -47.12
N THR A 636 -20.70 37.04 -48.19
CA THR A 636 -20.28 38.38 -48.63
C THR A 636 -20.27 38.43 -50.15
N TRP A 637 -21.21 39.16 -50.73
CA TRP A 637 -21.29 39.42 -52.17
C TRP A 637 -20.37 40.56 -52.58
N GLN A 638 -20.21 40.77 -53.89
CA GLN A 638 -19.36 41.81 -54.48
C GLN A 638 -19.71 43.25 -54.06
N ASP A 639 -20.94 43.49 -53.56
CA ASP A 639 -21.40 44.79 -53.04
C ASP A 639 -21.31 44.91 -51.50
N GLY A 640 -20.86 43.85 -50.83
CA GLY A 640 -20.78 43.76 -49.37
C GLY A 640 -22.04 43.24 -48.68
N SER A 641 -23.10 42.90 -49.42
CA SER A 641 -24.31 42.30 -48.84
C SER A 641 -24.04 40.88 -48.30
N LYS A 642 -24.84 40.47 -47.30
CA LYS A 642 -24.62 39.22 -46.53
C LYS A 642 -25.77 38.22 -46.57
N ASN A 643 -26.75 38.42 -47.46
CA ASN A 643 -27.84 37.47 -47.62
C ASN A 643 -27.34 36.22 -48.36
N ASN A 644 -28.01 35.08 -48.17
CA ASN A 644 -27.70 33.85 -48.91
C ASN A 644 -28.15 33.90 -50.39
N SER A 645 -28.81 34.99 -50.81
CA SER A 645 -29.24 35.20 -52.19
C SER A 645 -28.95 36.62 -52.67
N PHE A 646 -28.80 36.79 -53.99
CA PHE A 646 -28.47 38.06 -54.63
C PHE A 646 -29.34 38.33 -55.86
N ALA A 647 -29.96 39.50 -55.92
CA ALA A 647 -30.79 39.91 -57.05
C ALA A 647 -29.95 40.58 -58.14
N VAL A 648 -29.87 39.95 -59.32
CA VAL A 648 -29.17 40.47 -60.50
C VAL A 648 -30.07 41.46 -61.22
N ASN A 649 -29.59 42.70 -61.36
CA ASN A 649 -30.31 43.84 -61.94
C ASN A 649 -29.56 44.53 -63.09
N ALA A 650 -28.33 44.10 -63.38
CA ALA A 650 -27.49 44.64 -64.44
C ALA A 650 -26.58 43.56 -65.02
N ARG A 651 -26.07 43.78 -66.23
CA ARG A 651 -25.04 42.88 -66.79
C ARG A 651 -23.76 42.98 -65.97
N GLY A 652 -23.11 41.86 -65.67
CA GLY A 652 -21.87 41.86 -64.89
C GLY A 652 -21.45 40.50 -64.34
N LEU A 653 -20.28 40.49 -63.69
CA LEU A 653 -19.76 39.36 -62.93
C LEU A 653 -20.20 39.49 -61.47
N TYR A 654 -20.85 38.46 -60.96
CA TYR A 654 -21.33 38.36 -59.58
C TYR A 654 -20.46 37.36 -58.83
N ILE A 655 -19.99 37.71 -57.64
CA ILE A 655 -19.08 36.87 -56.84
C ILE A 655 -19.60 36.80 -55.42
N VAL A 656 -19.71 35.60 -54.87
CA VAL A 656 -19.99 35.38 -53.44
C VAL A 656 -18.78 34.76 -52.75
N THR A 657 -18.51 35.22 -51.54
CA THR A 657 -17.61 34.54 -50.59
C THR A 657 -18.46 33.99 -49.45
N VAL A 658 -18.32 32.70 -49.14
CA VAL A 658 -18.97 32.07 -47.98
C VAL A 658 -17.95 31.70 -46.91
N SER A 659 -18.34 31.77 -45.64
CA SER A 659 -17.54 31.37 -44.49
C SER A 659 -18.37 30.57 -43.48
N ASN A 660 -17.78 29.60 -42.80
CA ASN A 660 -18.38 28.92 -41.65
C ASN A 660 -17.69 29.27 -40.31
N GLY A 661 -16.94 30.37 -40.29
CA GLY A 661 -16.10 30.79 -39.16
C GLY A 661 -14.68 30.22 -39.18
N THR A 662 -14.44 29.09 -39.87
CA THR A 662 -13.10 28.46 -39.97
C THR A 662 -12.56 28.48 -41.40
N CYS A 663 -13.40 28.17 -42.40
CA CYS A 663 -13.03 28.08 -43.81
C CYS A 663 -13.75 29.13 -44.66
N THR A 664 -13.15 29.52 -45.79
CA THR A 664 -13.80 30.38 -46.80
C THR A 664 -13.79 29.71 -48.17
N ALA A 665 -14.86 29.91 -48.94
CA ALA A 665 -14.97 29.48 -50.34
C ALA A 665 -15.57 30.59 -51.19
N LYS A 666 -15.26 30.62 -52.50
CA LYS A 666 -15.77 31.62 -53.45
C LYS A 666 -16.30 30.95 -54.70
N ASP A 667 -17.33 31.57 -55.29
CA ASP A 667 -17.81 31.23 -56.63
C ASP A 667 -18.27 32.48 -57.38
N SER A 668 -18.29 32.42 -58.71
CA SER A 668 -18.61 33.55 -59.59
C SER A 668 -19.45 33.15 -60.80
N VAL A 669 -20.37 34.03 -61.20
CA VAL A 669 -21.22 33.84 -62.39
C VAL A 669 -21.33 35.13 -63.21
N GLN A 670 -21.22 35.02 -64.53
CA GLN A 670 -21.39 36.12 -65.49
C GLN A 670 -22.83 36.16 -66.02
N VAL A 671 -23.49 37.32 -65.92
CA VAL A 671 -24.86 37.53 -66.42
C VAL A 671 -24.93 38.58 -67.53
N ASN A 672 -25.56 38.24 -68.66
CA ASN A 672 -25.77 39.09 -69.84
C ASN A 672 -27.28 39.32 -70.13
N TYR A 673 -27.61 40.31 -70.97
CA TYR A 673 -29.00 40.66 -71.34
C TYR A 673 -29.23 40.73 -72.87
N ILE A 674 -30.37 40.24 -73.36
CA ILE A 674 -30.82 40.32 -74.77
C ILE A 674 -32.13 41.12 -74.89
N LYS A 675 -32.32 41.87 -76.00
CA LYS A 675 -33.52 42.69 -76.27
C LYS A 675 -34.48 42.02 -77.26
N LYS A 676 -35.78 42.38 -77.22
CA LYS A 676 -36.76 42.02 -78.26
C LYS A 676 -36.41 42.64 -79.62
N PRO A 677 -36.78 42.02 -80.76
CA PRO A 677 -36.52 42.58 -82.08
C PRO A 677 -37.33 43.84 -82.38
N VAL A 678 -36.78 44.75 -83.18
CA VAL A 678 -37.48 45.93 -83.73
C VAL A 678 -36.96 46.22 -85.15
N PHE A 679 -37.83 46.44 -86.14
CA PHE A 679 -37.46 46.72 -87.54
C PHE A 679 -38.55 47.50 -88.32
N ASN A 680 -38.25 47.91 -89.56
CA ASN A 680 -39.18 48.63 -90.47
C ASN A 680 -38.96 48.17 -91.95
N LEU A 681 -40.04 47.86 -92.68
CA LEU A 681 -40.09 47.33 -94.06
C LEU A 681 -40.05 48.41 -95.17
N GLY A 682 -40.24 49.69 -94.84
CA GLY A 682 -40.17 50.83 -95.76
C GLY A 682 -41.52 51.26 -96.38
N GLU A 683 -41.47 52.30 -97.23
CA GLU A 683 -42.64 52.92 -97.88
C GLU A 683 -43.28 52.06 -99.01
N ASP A 684 -44.53 52.38 -99.36
CA ASP A 684 -45.34 51.71 -100.41
C ASP A 684 -44.77 51.84 -101.84
N LYS A 685 -45.01 50.85 -102.71
CA LYS A 685 -44.40 50.75 -104.07
C LYS A 685 -45.41 50.55 -105.22
N MET A 686 -45.09 50.99 -106.45
CA MET A 686 -45.93 50.80 -107.66
C MET A 686 -45.42 49.65 -108.55
N PHE A 687 -46.32 48.94 -109.25
CA PHE A 687 -46.05 47.72 -110.03
C PHE A 687 -46.59 47.79 -111.48
N CYS A 688 -45.72 47.59 -112.47
CA CYS A 688 -46.06 47.30 -113.87
C CYS A 688 -45.95 45.80 -114.18
N ASN A 689 -46.79 45.30 -115.10
CA ASN A 689 -46.82 43.88 -115.43
C ASN A 689 -45.47 43.42 -116.02
N GLY A 690 -44.66 42.72 -115.20
CA GLY A 690 -43.29 42.30 -115.50
C GLY A 690 -42.23 42.73 -114.46
N ASP A 691 -42.56 43.60 -113.50
CA ASP A 691 -41.62 44.04 -112.46
C ASP A 691 -41.38 42.96 -111.37
N ILE A 692 -40.23 43.02 -110.68
CA ILE A 692 -39.91 42.19 -109.50
C ILE A 692 -39.42 43.11 -108.38
N ILE A 693 -40.13 43.18 -107.26
CA ILE A 693 -39.80 44.02 -106.10
C ILE A 693 -39.32 43.12 -104.94
N THR A 694 -38.28 43.51 -104.21
CA THR A 694 -37.83 42.79 -102.99
C THR A 694 -38.15 43.60 -101.73
N LEU A 695 -38.68 42.94 -100.69
CA LEU A 695 -39.05 43.47 -99.38
C LEU A 695 -38.25 42.74 -98.27
N GLY A 696 -37.96 43.42 -97.16
CA GLY A 696 -37.25 42.87 -95.99
C GLY A 696 -35.71 42.96 -96.03
N ASN A 697 -35.08 42.77 -94.86
CA ASN A 697 -33.63 42.72 -94.63
C ASN A 697 -33.27 41.70 -93.54
N GLN A 698 -31.99 41.31 -93.48
CA GLN A 698 -31.47 40.49 -92.38
C GLN A 698 -31.34 41.38 -91.13
N LEU A 699 -31.93 40.94 -90.02
CA LEU A 699 -31.86 41.57 -88.70
C LEU A 699 -30.98 40.75 -87.76
N ASP A 700 -30.25 41.42 -86.88
CA ASP A 700 -29.42 40.79 -85.85
C ASP A 700 -30.28 40.24 -84.70
N ASN A 701 -29.83 39.15 -84.08
CA ASN A 701 -30.48 38.50 -82.94
C ASN A 701 -31.93 38.06 -83.21
N ILE A 702 -32.20 37.51 -84.40
CA ILE A 702 -33.47 36.89 -84.80
C ILE A 702 -33.29 35.40 -85.03
N TYR A 703 -34.15 34.56 -84.46
CA TYR A 703 -34.19 33.13 -84.80
C TYR A 703 -35.21 32.82 -85.89
N SER A 704 -36.26 33.62 -86.07
CA SER A 704 -37.25 33.37 -87.12
C SER A 704 -37.88 34.63 -87.69
N TYR A 705 -38.17 34.53 -88.99
CA TYR A 705 -38.99 35.44 -89.76
C TYR A 705 -40.26 34.70 -90.18
N LEU A 706 -41.39 35.39 -90.24
CA LEU A 706 -42.65 34.87 -90.74
C LEU A 706 -43.40 35.96 -91.51
N TRP A 707 -43.56 35.76 -92.81
CA TRP A 707 -44.40 36.57 -93.67
C TRP A 707 -45.87 36.14 -93.59
N GLU A 708 -46.78 36.99 -94.05
CA GLU A 708 -48.23 36.72 -94.02
C GLU A 708 -48.67 35.53 -94.89
N ASP A 709 -47.84 35.12 -95.86
CA ASP A 709 -48.06 33.90 -96.66
C ASP A 709 -47.48 32.62 -96.04
N GLY A 710 -46.89 32.73 -94.86
CA GLY A 710 -46.24 31.63 -94.14
C GLY A 710 -44.78 31.41 -94.51
N SER A 711 -44.20 32.19 -95.44
CA SER A 711 -42.78 32.07 -95.77
C SER A 711 -41.89 32.62 -94.65
N THR A 712 -40.68 32.08 -94.51
CA THR A 712 -39.80 32.33 -93.34
C THR A 712 -38.44 32.94 -93.69
N SER A 713 -38.29 33.42 -94.92
CA SER A 713 -37.07 34.10 -95.37
C SER A 713 -37.00 35.52 -94.82
N ALA A 714 -35.81 36.04 -94.49
CA ALA A 714 -35.63 37.44 -94.09
C ALA A 714 -35.96 38.44 -95.21
N LYS A 715 -35.99 37.98 -96.47
CA LYS A 715 -36.36 38.77 -97.66
C LYS A 715 -37.42 38.06 -98.48
N ARG A 716 -38.28 38.83 -99.14
CA ARG A 716 -39.31 38.31 -100.02
C ARG A 716 -39.42 39.09 -101.32
N THR A 717 -39.51 38.37 -102.44
CA THR A 717 -39.75 38.93 -103.78
C THR A 717 -41.22 38.89 -104.12
N VAL A 718 -41.77 40.02 -104.56
CA VAL A 718 -43.17 40.21 -104.91
C VAL A 718 -43.30 40.62 -106.37
N ASN A 719 -44.21 39.96 -107.09
CA ASN A 719 -44.44 40.11 -108.54
C ASN A 719 -45.91 40.38 -108.87
N LYS A 720 -46.68 40.83 -107.88
CA LYS A 720 -48.06 41.28 -108.01
C LYS A 720 -48.35 42.36 -106.94
N PRO A 721 -49.34 43.24 -107.18
CA PRO A 721 -49.82 44.15 -106.16
C PRO A 721 -50.42 43.41 -104.94
N GLY A 722 -50.27 43.97 -103.75
CA GLY A 722 -50.76 43.40 -102.48
C GLY A 722 -50.15 44.06 -101.25
N THR A 723 -50.64 43.68 -100.07
CA THR A 723 -50.10 44.09 -98.76
C THR A 723 -49.28 42.95 -98.17
N PHE A 724 -48.07 43.25 -97.67
CA PHE A 724 -47.10 42.26 -97.20
C PHE A 724 -46.67 42.59 -95.76
N ARG A 725 -46.70 41.59 -94.87
CA ARG A 725 -46.43 41.76 -93.43
C ARG A 725 -45.38 40.77 -92.96
N LEU A 726 -44.35 41.26 -92.27
CA LEU A 726 -43.28 40.44 -91.69
C LEU A 726 -43.37 40.47 -90.17
N THR A 727 -43.23 39.31 -89.53
CA THR A 727 -42.99 39.17 -88.09
C THR A 727 -41.62 38.57 -87.88
N ALA A 728 -40.76 39.22 -87.07
CA ALA A 728 -39.47 38.67 -86.67
C ALA A 728 -39.47 38.39 -85.16
N SER A 729 -38.88 37.27 -84.74
CA SER A 729 -38.85 36.87 -83.33
C SER A 729 -37.50 36.34 -82.84
N ASN A 730 -37.23 36.57 -81.56
CA ASN A 730 -36.10 36.06 -80.82
C ASN A 730 -36.54 35.55 -79.44
N GLU A 731 -35.60 35.02 -78.65
CA GLU A 731 -35.90 34.34 -77.37
C GLU A 731 -36.66 35.23 -76.37
N CYS A 732 -36.57 36.55 -76.55
CA CYS A 732 -37.27 37.52 -75.73
C CYS A 732 -38.64 37.95 -76.29
N GLY A 733 -38.99 37.66 -77.56
CA GLY A 733 -40.31 37.94 -78.14
C GLY A 733 -40.30 38.29 -79.64
N SER A 734 -41.44 38.78 -80.15
CA SER A 734 -41.65 39.07 -81.59
C SER A 734 -42.10 40.51 -81.86
N PHE A 735 -41.78 41.02 -83.06
CA PHE A 735 -42.22 42.32 -83.58
C PHE A 735 -42.69 42.18 -85.04
N THR A 736 -43.70 42.96 -85.45
CA THR A 736 -44.36 42.84 -86.77
C THR A 736 -44.48 44.19 -87.46
N ASP A 737 -44.25 44.23 -88.79
CA ASP A 737 -44.40 45.42 -89.64
C ASP A 737 -44.99 45.09 -91.03
N GLU A 738 -45.53 46.09 -91.75
CA GLU A 738 -46.32 45.93 -93.01
C GLU A 738 -46.00 46.99 -94.11
N VAL A 739 -46.09 46.61 -95.40
CA VAL A 739 -45.90 47.48 -96.59
C VAL A 739 -46.84 47.12 -97.76
N VAL A 740 -47.28 48.08 -98.59
CA VAL A 740 -48.25 47.88 -99.69
C VAL A 740 -47.62 48.09 -101.09
N VAL A 741 -48.06 47.29 -102.08
CA VAL A 741 -47.69 47.40 -103.50
C VAL A 741 -48.94 47.57 -104.39
N LEU A 742 -48.99 48.59 -105.26
CA LEU A 742 -50.17 49.01 -106.07
C LEU A 742 -49.95 48.88 -107.61
N PRO A 743 -50.99 48.58 -108.44
CA PRO A 743 -50.86 48.44 -109.92
C PRO A 743 -50.82 49.77 -110.73
N GLY A 744 -49.94 49.87 -111.76
CA GLY A 744 -49.94 50.93 -112.82
C GLY A 744 -48.57 51.30 -113.46
N GLY A 745 -48.55 51.91 -114.70
CA GLY A 745 -47.37 52.62 -115.26
C GLY A 745 -46.85 52.40 -116.74
N CYS A 746 -47.57 51.77 -117.70
CA CYS A 746 -47.03 51.38 -119.04
C CYS A 746 -47.09 52.44 -120.20
N LYS A 747 -46.12 52.50 -121.16
CA LYS A 747 -46.10 53.40 -122.37
C LYS A 747 -45.67 52.70 -123.70
N LEU A 748 -46.22 53.13 -124.87
CA LEU A 748 -45.98 52.55 -126.23
C LEU A 748 -44.92 53.30 -127.07
N ALA A 749 -44.18 52.59 -127.94
CA ALA A 749 -43.09 53.15 -128.78
C ALA A 749 -43.35 52.98 -130.30
N ILE A 750 -43.31 54.09 -131.05
CA ILE A 750 -43.55 54.15 -132.52
C ILE A 750 -42.31 54.71 -133.25
N PRO A 751 -41.78 54.04 -134.29
CA PRO A 751 -40.70 54.57 -135.12
C PRO A 751 -41.11 55.82 -135.91
N ASN A 752 -40.16 56.69 -136.26
CA ASN A 752 -40.41 57.91 -137.03
C ASN A 752 -39.86 57.87 -138.47
N ALA A 753 -39.12 56.83 -138.86
CA ALA A 753 -38.63 56.61 -140.22
C ALA A 753 -38.41 55.12 -140.50
N PHE A 754 -38.38 54.74 -141.77
CA PHE A 754 -38.10 53.37 -142.21
C PHE A 754 -37.53 53.36 -143.65
N THR A 755 -36.77 52.31 -143.99
CA THR A 755 -35.97 52.17 -145.23
C THR A 755 -36.26 50.81 -145.89
N PRO A 756 -37.19 50.73 -146.85
CA PRO A 756 -37.50 49.49 -147.57
C PRO A 756 -36.46 49.21 -148.66
N ASP A 757 -35.26 48.81 -148.27
CA ASP A 757 -34.13 48.44 -149.13
C ASP A 757 -33.88 46.91 -149.21
N GLY A 758 -34.57 46.13 -148.38
CA GLY A 758 -34.56 44.68 -148.40
C GLY A 758 -33.46 44.05 -147.54
N ASP A 759 -32.82 44.80 -146.63
CA ASP A 759 -31.76 44.30 -145.74
C ASP A 759 -32.29 43.54 -144.49
N GLY A 760 -33.61 43.53 -144.28
CA GLY A 760 -34.28 42.90 -143.15
C GLY A 760 -34.48 43.83 -141.93
N LYS A 761 -34.03 45.09 -141.99
CA LYS A 761 -34.08 46.06 -140.89
C LYS A 761 -34.86 47.31 -141.30
N ASN A 762 -35.95 47.57 -140.57
CA ASN A 762 -36.82 48.72 -140.81
C ASN A 762 -37.33 48.80 -142.26
N ASP A 763 -37.48 47.65 -142.95
CA ASP A 763 -38.10 47.58 -144.28
C ASP A 763 -39.59 47.94 -144.27
N VAL A 764 -40.18 47.93 -143.08
CA VAL A 764 -41.62 48.08 -142.89
C VAL A 764 -41.87 49.01 -141.71
N PHE A 765 -42.69 50.04 -141.93
CA PHE A 765 -43.20 50.87 -140.85
C PHE A 765 -44.25 50.12 -140.02
N LYS A 766 -43.89 49.72 -138.80
CA LYS A 766 -44.74 49.07 -137.78
C LYS A 766 -44.33 49.51 -136.37
N ILE A 767 -45.15 49.22 -135.36
CA ILE A 767 -44.84 49.50 -133.95
C ILE A 767 -43.80 48.51 -133.38
N SER A 768 -42.93 48.96 -132.47
CA SER A 768 -41.74 48.18 -132.06
C SER A 768 -41.90 47.33 -130.81
N LYS A 769 -42.84 47.66 -129.91
CA LYS A 769 -43.15 46.86 -128.69
C LYS A 769 -44.64 46.90 -128.37
N THR A 770 -45.21 45.71 -128.15
CA THR A 770 -46.65 45.47 -128.02
C THR A 770 -46.92 44.55 -126.82
N TYR A 771 -47.17 45.12 -125.63
CA TYR A 771 -47.75 44.34 -124.55
C TYR A 771 -48.97 45.07 -124.00
N GLY A 772 -50.06 44.32 -123.86
CA GLY A 772 -51.32 44.77 -123.27
C GLY A 772 -52.19 45.66 -124.17
N LEU A 773 -52.21 45.39 -125.48
CA LEU A 773 -53.15 46.04 -126.41
C LEU A 773 -54.37 45.17 -126.66
N SER A 774 -55.54 45.65 -126.25
CA SER A 774 -56.83 45.00 -126.48
C SER A 774 -57.42 45.33 -127.86
N SER A 775 -56.97 46.41 -128.52
CA SER A 775 -57.30 46.70 -129.92
C SER A 775 -56.20 47.55 -130.59
N PHE A 776 -56.04 47.40 -131.91
CA PHE A 776 -55.08 48.16 -132.72
C PHE A 776 -55.66 48.50 -134.11
N TYR A 777 -55.40 49.71 -134.59
CA TYR A 777 -55.72 50.13 -135.95
C TYR A 777 -54.75 51.20 -136.42
N MET A 778 -54.01 50.91 -137.50
CA MET A 778 -53.03 51.80 -138.12
C MET A 778 -53.47 52.17 -139.53
N GLN A 779 -53.35 53.45 -139.86
CA GLN A 779 -53.61 54.01 -141.18
C GLN A 779 -52.45 54.90 -141.59
N VAL A 780 -52.03 54.84 -142.86
CA VAL A 780 -50.99 55.70 -143.44
C VAL A 780 -51.53 56.40 -144.68
N PHE A 781 -51.20 57.68 -144.82
CA PHE A 781 -51.73 58.58 -145.86
C PHE A 781 -50.61 59.25 -146.63
N ASN A 782 -50.80 59.47 -147.94
CA ASN A 782 -49.90 60.27 -148.77
C ASN A 782 -50.06 61.78 -148.50
N ARG A 783 -49.17 62.60 -149.09
CA ARG A 783 -49.16 64.06 -148.90
C ARG A 783 -50.44 64.80 -149.32
N TRP A 784 -51.30 64.15 -150.11
CA TRP A 784 -52.58 64.70 -150.56
C TRP A 784 -53.77 64.24 -149.69
N GLY A 785 -53.51 63.47 -148.63
CA GLY A 785 -54.53 62.96 -147.71
C GLY A 785 -55.21 61.66 -148.15
N HIS A 786 -54.79 61.04 -149.25
CA HIS A 786 -55.31 59.73 -149.66
C HIS A 786 -54.67 58.62 -148.82
N LYS A 787 -55.49 57.70 -148.30
CA LYS A 787 -55.05 56.52 -147.56
C LYS A 787 -54.34 55.57 -148.50
N ILE A 788 -53.11 55.19 -148.17
CA ILE A 788 -52.27 54.30 -148.98
C ILE A 788 -51.99 52.96 -148.30
N PHE A 789 -52.18 52.88 -146.98
CA PHE A 789 -52.08 51.64 -146.22
C PHE A 789 -53.01 51.67 -145.01
N GLU A 790 -53.55 50.51 -144.65
CA GLU A 790 -54.19 50.31 -143.36
C GLU A 790 -53.99 48.88 -142.84
N SER A 791 -53.96 48.73 -141.52
CA SER A 791 -53.96 47.43 -140.85
C SER A 791 -54.65 47.50 -139.49
N ARG A 792 -55.40 46.45 -139.13
CA ARG A 792 -55.88 46.20 -137.76
C ARG A 792 -55.01 45.18 -137.02
N ASP A 793 -54.05 44.60 -137.72
CA ASP A 793 -53.06 43.67 -137.16
C ASP A 793 -51.78 44.44 -136.83
N GLN A 794 -51.40 44.41 -135.56
CA GLN A 794 -50.21 45.07 -135.03
C GLN A 794 -48.89 44.50 -135.56
N SER A 795 -48.90 43.28 -136.08
CA SER A 795 -47.71 42.65 -136.66
C SER A 795 -47.41 43.15 -138.08
N GLN A 796 -48.43 43.69 -138.75
CA GLN A 796 -48.34 44.17 -140.13
C GLN A 796 -47.92 45.63 -140.19
N GLY A 797 -47.20 46.00 -141.24
CA GLY A 797 -46.83 47.39 -141.47
C GLY A 797 -46.68 47.74 -142.94
N TRP A 798 -46.45 49.02 -143.20
CA TRP A 798 -46.36 49.55 -144.55
C TRP A 798 -44.93 49.53 -145.07
N ASN A 799 -44.70 48.94 -146.25
CA ASN A 799 -43.37 48.76 -146.87
C ASN A 799 -43.00 49.86 -147.90
N GLY A 800 -43.74 50.98 -147.92
CA GLY A 800 -43.43 52.09 -148.83
C GLY A 800 -43.91 51.91 -150.28
N THR A 801 -44.81 50.96 -150.55
CA THR A 801 -45.40 50.73 -151.89
C THR A 801 -46.91 50.95 -151.91
N LEU A 802 -47.46 51.25 -153.10
CA LEU A 802 -48.90 51.31 -153.36
C LEU A 802 -49.19 50.57 -154.68
N ALA A 803 -50.06 49.55 -154.62
CA ALA A 803 -50.39 48.67 -155.75
C ALA A 803 -49.15 48.09 -156.47
N GLY A 804 -48.12 47.74 -155.70
CA GLY A 804 -46.87 47.15 -156.21
C GLY A 804 -45.87 48.16 -156.78
N LYS A 805 -46.21 49.45 -156.85
CA LYS A 805 -45.27 50.51 -157.25
C LYS A 805 -44.69 51.24 -156.03
N ASN A 806 -43.44 51.64 -156.17
CA ASN A 806 -42.72 52.42 -155.16
C ASN A 806 -43.36 53.80 -154.97
N CYS A 807 -43.76 54.13 -153.74
CA CYS A 807 -44.19 55.49 -153.39
C CYS A 807 -42.97 56.42 -153.29
N ASP A 808 -43.18 57.73 -153.52
CA ASP A 808 -42.12 58.73 -153.46
C ASP A 808 -41.49 58.81 -152.07
N VAL A 809 -40.18 59.05 -152.02
CA VAL A 809 -39.46 59.36 -150.78
C VAL A 809 -40.05 60.63 -150.15
N GLY A 810 -40.26 60.61 -148.84
CA GLY A 810 -40.85 61.74 -148.10
C GLY A 810 -41.62 61.32 -146.86
N SER A 811 -42.26 62.29 -146.20
CA SER A 811 -43.05 62.05 -144.99
C SER A 811 -44.48 61.69 -145.30
N TYR A 812 -44.98 60.67 -144.61
CA TYR A 812 -46.34 60.14 -144.69
C TYR A 812 -47.00 60.28 -143.33
N ALA A 813 -48.24 60.75 -143.29
CA ALA A 813 -48.96 60.87 -142.04
C ALA A 813 -49.49 59.49 -141.63
N TYR A 814 -49.43 59.18 -140.33
CA TYR A 814 -50.09 58.00 -139.77
C TYR A 814 -51.04 58.37 -138.65
N ILE A 815 -52.07 57.55 -138.51
CA ILE A 815 -52.95 57.52 -137.35
C ILE A 815 -52.92 56.08 -136.81
N ILE A 816 -52.58 55.94 -135.53
CA ILE A 816 -52.63 54.67 -134.82
C ILE A 816 -53.58 54.84 -133.65
N SER A 817 -54.69 54.11 -133.66
CA SER A 817 -55.62 54.02 -132.53
C SER A 817 -55.46 52.66 -131.87
N TYR A 818 -55.31 52.65 -130.54
CA TYR A 818 -55.23 51.43 -129.76
C TYR A 818 -55.96 51.56 -128.42
N ARG A 819 -56.25 50.45 -127.77
CA ARG A 819 -56.69 50.40 -126.37
C ARG A 819 -55.71 49.56 -125.58
N ILE A 820 -55.32 50.02 -124.40
CA ILE A 820 -54.67 49.14 -123.43
C ILE A 820 -55.72 48.28 -122.71
N ASP A 821 -55.31 47.25 -122.00
CA ASP A 821 -56.24 46.25 -121.41
C ASP A 821 -57.28 46.84 -120.43
N ASP A 822 -57.09 48.08 -119.94
CA ASP A 822 -58.09 48.82 -119.14
C ASP A 822 -59.24 49.44 -119.97
N GLY A 823 -59.21 49.27 -121.29
CA GLY A 823 -60.25 49.73 -122.21
C GLY A 823 -60.09 51.17 -122.69
N THR A 824 -59.10 51.94 -122.21
CA THR A 824 -58.91 53.35 -122.56
C THR A 824 -58.45 53.52 -124.02
N PRO A 825 -59.23 54.20 -124.88
CA PRO A 825 -58.82 54.43 -126.26
C PRO A 825 -57.78 55.55 -126.36
N VAL A 826 -56.61 55.21 -126.89
CA VAL A 826 -55.54 56.16 -127.21
C VAL A 826 -55.43 56.27 -128.73
N THR A 827 -55.43 57.49 -129.25
CA THR A 827 -55.15 57.75 -130.67
C THR A 827 -53.90 58.59 -130.79
N LEU A 828 -52.89 58.02 -131.44
CA LEU A 828 -51.64 58.67 -131.77
C LEU A 828 -51.68 59.08 -133.24
N LYS A 829 -51.29 60.32 -133.50
CA LYS A 829 -51.12 60.86 -134.86
C LYS A 829 -49.68 61.32 -134.98
N GLY A 830 -49.05 61.03 -136.11
CA GLY A 830 -47.67 61.42 -136.35
C GLY A 830 -47.34 61.35 -137.82
N THR A 831 -46.08 61.55 -138.13
CA THR A 831 -45.52 61.33 -139.47
C THR A 831 -44.42 60.29 -139.39
N VAL A 832 -44.36 59.43 -140.40
CA VAL A 832 -43.23 58.55 -140.64
C VAL A 832 -42.55 59.00 -141.93
N THR A 833 -41.22 59.01 -141.94
CA THR A 833 -40.45 59.32 -143.14
C THR A 833 -40.05 58.04 -143.87
N LEU A 834 -40.47 57.91 -145.12
CA LEU A 834 -40.00 56.86 -146.04
C LEU A 834 -38.71 57.33 -146.69
N ILE A 835 -37.63 56.57 -146.51
CA ILE A 835 -36.29 56.83 -147.04
C ILE A 835 -35.94 55.67 -148.00
N ARG A 836 -35.33 55.94 -149.16
CA ARG A 836 -34.86 54.91 -150.10
C ARG A 836 -33.50 55.27 -150.69
#